data_AF-A0A1B2EZP6-F1
#
_entry.id   AF-A0A1B2EZP6-F1
#
_cell.length_a   1.000
_cell.length_b   1.000
_cell.length_c   1.000
_cell.angle_alpha   90.00
_cell.angle_beta   90.00
_cell.angle_gamma   90.00
#
_symmetry.space_group_name_H-M   'P 1'
#
loop_
_entity.id
_entity.type
_entity.pdbx_description
1 polymer ?
#
loop_
_entity_poly.entity_id
_entity_poly.type
_entity_poly.pdbx_seq_one_letter_code
_entity_poly.pdbx_strand_id
1 'polypeptide(L)'
;MIEILHDVRVGATSRLSSSWRGWVALAALTPASSYSPDPQGRLKSEFRLAPLYRLSVRSFRAEIMNSDLHQLLFKTLSFRSTKTVGSVVTQHKEEYDLFFNHAGDPIIVRWKELKRLQDGDKPRIIAANLKAQHLFRQSLRGLEGLKGYREIDDQVWLDTALKLLKAFMPKRDTLDPPFYGALTDTNTNETRFGTVPYPHGRPKHHWHVLSSFEKRTVVTWKTLSSISRRENRAEDRLNDEDIELINLWTNDSDEKLTRDEVDKWSDYSQTLPRFKRYIYARMAEKFVADFYRYQLGVSAVDVSILQVSGRDVRWKTHDIEADTLIDVKNATVFTSNRRRHNYVDKFKAVAGVDVAIAGVLTDGSGPDREKGIRQTLLGLVTRRDVQESTDAVNTLPDRLFPVTVHYDTGYIPAWAFEIEAYTPDYTVLYEWAAILARKPETIMALAIACGRHQECDVYQVLSQSQRDLVDRFALAVSRSSYRKLTIALFALSEFMHSVVRGENGAAVIRFIRRMISVENFTDWIRREPAQGSSGSGPFERRHVFKIMEYEIDVDCPGGDSGALYDPTGSLSDLLKMLEECGERIALSGINFRHFDAPSPYMLLGKTDRGEKLTIYTYCGGKSKSGFRCDNFPLTLVKHPNCQTCGRLVCNECGYCSERCEERFKRKRPDDDAD
;
A
#
# COMPACT_ATOMS: atom_id res chain seq x y z
N MET A 1 -49.16 -14.79 17.92
CA MET A 1 -50.29 -14.54 18.83
C MET A 1 -50.92 -13.22 18.40
N ILE A 2 -52.14 -13.30 17.82
CA ILE A 2 -53.04 -12.20 17.48
C ILE A 2 -52.54 -11.18 16.42
N GLU A 3 -53.28 -11.12 15.31
CA GLU A 3 -53.21 -10.10 14.26
C GLU A 3 -53.86 -8.78 14.73
N ILE A 4 -53.61 -7.68 13.99
CA ILE A 4 -54.69 -6.83 13.44
C ILE A 4 -54.08 -5.93 12.36
N LEU A 5 -54.67 -5.99 11.17
CA LEU A 5 -54.48 -5.03 10.08
C LEU A 5 -55.44 -3.85 10.28
N HIS A 6 -55.04 -2.64 9.92
CA HIS A 6 -55.94 -1.78 9.15
C HIS A 6 -55.21 -0.77 8.27
N ASP A 7 -55.69 -0.67 7.04
CA ASP A 7 -55.22 0.21 5.97
C ASP A 7 -56.27 1.31 5.74
N VAL A 8 -55.85 2.58 5.63
CA VAL A 8 -56.65 3.69 5.08
C VAL A 8 -55.70 4.70 4.41
N ARG A 9 -56.07 5.14 3.19
CA ARG A 9 -55.28 5.98 2.30
C ARG A 9 -56.06 7.26 1.91
N VAL A 10 -55.33 8.36 1.66
CA VAL A 10 -55.70 9.52 0.80
C VAL A 10 -56.68 10.59 1.33
N GLY A 11 -56.36 11.88 1.04
CA GLY A 11 -57.25 13.06 1.14
C GLY A 11 -56.66 14.20 1.99
N ALA A 12 -55.83 15.15 1.52
CA ALA A 12 -55.94 16.15 0.44
C ALA A 12 -56.84 17.38 0.75
N THR A 13 -56.20 18.56 0.95
CA THR A 13 -56.71 19.95 0.74
C THR A 13 -57.90 20.45 1.62
N SER A 14 -57.90 21.59 2.33
CA SER A 14 -57.53 22.96 1.92
C SER A 14 -57.76 24.05 3.02
N ARG A 15 -57.06 25.20 2.89
CA ARG A 15 -57.41 26.61 3.23
C ARG A 15 -57.91 27.07 4.64
N LEU A 16 -57.14 28.02 5.21
CA LEU A 16 -57.51 29.33 5.82
C LEU A 16 -58.68 29.39 6.84
N SER A 17 -58.51 29.89 8.07
CA SER A 17 -58.40 31.34 8.34
C SER A 17 -58.34 31.71 9.85
N SER A 18 -58.11 33.00 10.14
CA SER A 18 -58.43 33.77 11.37
C SER A 18 -57.83 33.39 12.74
N SER A 19 -56.75 34.10 13.07
CA SER A 19 -56.58 34.89 14.31
C SER A 19 -57.36 34.52 15.59
N TRP A 20 -56.64 34.00 16.60
CA TRP A 20 -56.99 34.19 18.02
C TRP A 20 -55.79 34.75 18.79
N ARG A 21 -55.99 35.87 19.49
CA ARG A 21 -55.01 36.45 20.43
C ARG A 21 -55.33 35.95 21.84
N GLY A 22 -54.74 34.83 22.25
CA GLY A 22 -54.78 34.36 23.64
C GLY A 22 -53.67 35.00 24.47
N TRP A 23 -54.03 35.75 25.51
CA TRP A 23 -53.09 36.14 26.56
C TRP A 23 -52.89 34.95 27.50
N VAL A 24 -51.65 34.54 27.75
CA VAL A 24 -51.32 33.55 28.79
C VAL A 24 -50.48 34.25 29.85
N ALA A 25 -51.12 34.54 30.99
CA ALA A 25 -50.41 34.89 32.22
C ALA A 25 -50.02 33.59 32.91
N LEU A 26 -48.72 33.30 33.02
CA LEU A 26 -48.23 32.15 33.78
C LEU A 26 -47.99 32.57 35.24
N ALA A 27 -48.88 32.17 36.14
CA ALA A 27 -48.65 32.29 37.56
C ALA A 27 -47.67 31.19 38.01
N ALA A 28 -46.55 31.58 38.61
CA ALA A 28 -45.60 30.64 39.20
C ALA A 28 -46.12 30.16 40.57
N LEU A 29 -46.33 28.85 40.70
CA LEU A 29 -46.53 28.18 41.99
C LEU A 29 -45.30 27.35 42.30
N THR A 30 -44.48 27.81 43.25
CA THR A 30 -43.39 27.03 43.84
C THR A 30 -43.90 26.30 45.08
N PRO A 31 -43.71 24.96 45.20
CA PRO A 31 -43.85 24.28 46.47
C PRO A 31 -42.60 24.51 47.32
N ALA A 32 -42.78 25.00 48.54
CA ALA A 32 -41.69 25.10 49.52
C ALA A 32 -41.40 23.73 50.16
N SER A 33 -40.14 23.45 50.49
CA SER A 33 -39.80 22.50 51.55
C SER A 33 -38.50 22.87 52.27
N SER A 34 -38.55 22.73 53.60
CA SER A 34 -37.42 22.67 54.57
C SER A 34 -36.28 23.69 54.47
N TYR A 35 -36.36 24.75 55.29
CA TYR A 35 -35.20 25.27 56.02
C TYR A 35 -35.60 25.58 57.48
N SER A 36 -34.71 25.28 58.43
CA SER A 36 -34.93 25.38 59.88
C SER A 36 -34.69 26.82 60.39
N PRO A 37 -35.34 27.29 61.48
CA PRO A 37 -35.26 28.69 61.89
C PRO A 37 -34.03 29.02 62.76
N ASP A 38 -33.45 30.20 62.54
CA ASP A 38 -32.51 30.88 63.46
C ASP A 38 -33.26 32.01 64.20
N PRO A 39 -33.32 32.02 65.55
CA PRO A 39 -34.15 32.94 66.31
C PRO A 39 -33.42 34.22 66.78
N GLN A 40 -32.88 35.04 65.86
CA GLN A 40 -32.45 36.41 66.18
C GLN A 40 -33.00 37.43 65.18
N GLY A 41 -34.13 38.05 65.54
CA GLY A 41 -34.80 39.01 64.68
C GLY A 41 -34.11 40.38 64.63
N ARG A 42 -34.08 40.98 63.44
CA ARG A 42 -34.17 42.44 63.26
C ARG A 42 -34.74 42.81 61.90
N LEU A 43 -35.92 43.40 61.90
CA LEU A 43 -36.50 44.09 60.74
C LEU A 43 -35.62 45.29 60.36
N LYS A 44 -35.22 45.37 59.09
CA LYS A 44 -35.03 46.65 58.41
C LYS A 44 -35.63 46.58 57.01
N SER A 45 -36.58 47.48 56.78
CA SER A 45 -37.24 47.74 55.50
C SER A 45 -36.33 48.56 54.58
N GLU A 46 -36.12 48.10 53.34
CA GLU A 46 -35.88 48.98 52.19
C GLU A 46 -36.52 48.36 50.94
N PHE A 47 -37.75 48.77 50.63
CA PHE A 47 -38.35 48.51 49.31
C PHE A 47 -37.69 49.45 48.30
N ARG A 48 -36.66 48.96 47.58
CA ARG A 48 -36.18 49.61 46.36
C ARG A 48 -36.81 48.92 45.16
N LEU A 49 -37.70 49.64 44.46
CA LEU A 49 -38.19 49.24 43.14
C LEU A 49 -37.01 49.26 42.15
N ALA A 50 -36.50 48.08 41.79
CA ALA A 50 -35.59 47.95 40.66
C ALA A 50 -36.35 48.20 39.35
N PRO A 51 -35.74 48.80 38.31
CA PRO A 51 -36.45 49.13 37.08
C PRO A 51 -36.85 47.86 36.32
N LEU A 52 -38.13 47.76 35.93
CA LEU A 52 -38.57 46.81 34.92
C LEU A 52 -37.86 47.13 33.61
N TYR A 53 -36.82 46.35 33.29
CA TYR A 53 -36.20 46.37 31.96
C TYR A 53 -37.26 45.99 30.93
N ARG A 54 -37.65 46.96 30.09
CA ARG A 54 -38.37 46.69 28.84
C ARG A 54 -37.43 45.96 27.89
N LEU A 55 -37.27 44.65 28.05
CA LEU A 55 -36.90 43.80 26.94
C LEU A 55 -37.95 44.01 25.86
N SER A 56 -37.52 44.53 24.70
CA SER A 56 -38.44 44.77 23.60
C SER A 56 -39.01 43.43 23.12
N VAL A 57 -40.22 43.44 22.57
CA VAL A 57 -40.84 42.23 21.99
C VAL A 57 -39.97 41.58 20.89
N ARG A 58 -39.02 42.33 20.31
CA ARG A 58 -38.02 41.79 19.38
C ARG A 58 -37.00 40.87 20.06
N SER A 59 -36.58 41.17 21.29
CA SER A 59 -35.60 40.38 22.05
C SER A 59 -36.15 39.01 22.42
N PHE A 60 -37.34 38.96 23.04
CA PHE A 60 -37.99 37.70 23.42
C PHE A 60 -38.36 36.82 22.21
N ARG A 61 -38.75 37.45 21.09
CA ARG A 61 -39.03 36.71 19.85
C ARG A 61 -37.76 36.13 19.20
N ALA A 62 -36.61 36.80 19.36
CA ALA A 62 -35.32 36.29 18.89
C ALA A 62 -34.88 35.05 19.69
N GLU A 63 -35.01 35.06 21.02
CA GLU A 63 -34.67 33.91 21.88
C GLU A 63 -35.46 32.64 21.52
N ILE A 64 -36.78 32.76 21.31
CA ILE A 64 -37.63 31.62 20.90
C ILE A 64 -37.19 31.09 19.53
N MET A 65 -36.98 31.97 18.54
CA MET A 65 -36.57 31.54 17.20
C MET A 65 -35.15 30.94 17.17
N ASN A 66 -34.26 31.34 18.07
CA ASN A 66 -32.92 30.77 18.19
C ASN A 66 -33.02 29.31 18.70
N SER A 67 -33.79 29.06 19.77
CA SER A 67 -34.03 27.72 20.32
C SER A 67 -34.49 26.70 19.26
N ASP A 68 -35.42 27.10 18.38
CA ASP A 68 -35.92 26.25 17.29
C ASP A 68 -34.81 25.86 16.28
N LEU A 69 -33.90 26.78 15.94
CA LEU A 69 -32.81 26.52 15.00
C LEU A 69 -31.75 25.57 15.58
N HIS A 70 -31.37 25.75 16.85
CA HIS A 70 -30.46 24.82 17.53
C HIS A 70 -31.02 23.40 17.59
N GLN A 71 -32.34 23.25 17.79
CA GLN A 71 -33.00 21.94 17.72
C GLN A 71 -33.03 21.35 16.30
N LEU A 72 -33.26 22.17 15.27
CA LEU A 72 -33.25 21.72 13.87
C LEU A 72 -31.86 21.29 13.42
N LEU A 73 -30.81 22.01 13.82
CA LEU A 73 -29.41 21.63 13.61
C LEU A 73 -29.10 20.31 14.32
N PHE A 74 -29.43 20.18 15.61
CA PHE A 74 -29.23 18.95 16.38
C PHE A 74 -29.91 17.72 15.73
N LYS A 75 -31.16 17.86 15.30
CA LYS A 75 -31.91 16.80 14.58
C LYS A 75 -31.26 16.43 13.25
N THR A 76 -30.71 17.41 12.52
CA THR A 76 -30.04 17.19 11.23
C THR A 76 -28.68 16.51 11.39
N LEU A 77 -27.92 16.86 12.45
CA LEU A 77 -26.61 16.29 12.77
C LEU A 77 -26.67 14.88 13.39
N SER A 78 -27.81 14.52 14.01
CA SER A 78 -28.04 13.22 14.68
C SER A 78 -28.73 12.17 13.79
N PHE A 79 -28.75 12.38 12.46
CA PHE A 79 -29.55 11.59 11.53
C PHE A 79 -28.95 10.20 11.24
N ARG A 80 -29.77 9.14 11.25
CA ARG A 80 -29.34 7.78 10.92
C ARG A 80 -29.15 7.64 9.40
N SER A 81 -27.95 7.25 8.96
CA SER A 81 -27.69 6.93 7.56
C SER A 81 -28.17 5.51 7.25
N THR A 82 -28.93 5.36 6.17
CA THR A 82 -29.23 4.08 5.52
C THR A 82 -28.27 3.91 4.34
N LYS A 83 -27.28 3.02 4.46
CA LYS A 83 -26.37 2.66 3.38
C LYS A 83 -26.85 1.43 2.64
N THR A 84 -26.53 1.34 1.36
CA THR A 84 -26.58 0.10 0.58
C THR A 84 -25.15 -0.26 0.17
N VAL A 85 -24.58 -1.31 0.76
CA VAL A 85 -23.25 -1.82 0.41
C VAL A 85 -23.44 -3.10 -0.40
N GLY A 86 -23.22 -3.02 -1.71
CA GLY A 86 -23.58 -4.10 -2.63
C GLY A 86 -25.10 -4.32 -2.65
N SER A 87 -25.55 -5.49 -2.22
CA SER A 87 -26.99 -5.82 -2.08
C SER A 87 -27.53 -5.67 -0.65
N VAL A 88 -26.69 -5.33 0.33
CA VAL A 88 -27.07 -5.29 1.75
C VAL A 88 -27.34 -3.86 2.20
N VAL A 89 -28.53 -3.61 2.74
CA VAL A 89 -28.87 -2.31 3.34
C VAL A 89 -28.46 -2.32 4.82
N THR A 90 -27.45 -1.53 5.18
CA THR A 90 -26.97 -1.38 6.57
C THR A 90 -27.34 -0.01 7.14
N GLN A 91 -28.00 0.00 8.30
CA GLN A 91 -28.27 1.24 9.04
C GLN A 91 -27.08 1.58 9.96
N HIS A 92 -26.43 2.71 9.72
CA HIS A 92 -25.38 3.22 10.59
C HIS A 92 -25.85 4.52 11.25
N LYS A 93 -25.85 4.54 12.60
CA LYS A 93 -26.01 5.79 13.35
C LYS A 93 -24.67 6.53 13.30
N GLU A 94 -24.59 7.51 12.42
CA GLU A 94 -23.47 8.44 12.37
C GLU A 94 -23.89 9.77 12.99
N GLU A 95 -23.14 10.20 13.99
CA GLU A 95 -23.34 11.48 14.65
C GLU A 95 -22.26 12.45 14.17
N TYR A 96 -22.66 13.70 13.99
CA TYR A 96 -21.79 14.79 13.59
C TYR A 96 -21.92 15.94 14.59
N ASP A 97 -20.86 16.74 14.69
CA ASP A 97 -20.90 18.04 15.35
C ASP A 97 -20.68 19.16 14.34
N LEU A 98 -21.13 20.36 14.70
CA LEU A 98 -21.04 21.57 13.88
C LEU A 98 -20.30 22.66 14.65
N PHE A 99 -19.27 23.19 14.00
CA PHE A 99 -18.46 24.29 14.48
C PHE A 99 -18.50 25.47 13.50
N PHE A 100 -18.05 26.63 13.95
CA PHE A 100 -17.86 27.82 13.13
C PHE A 100 -16.47 28.41 13.33
N ASN A 101 -15.82 28.81 12.24
CA ASN A 101 -14.59 29.63 12.30
C ASN A 101 -14.91 31.11 12.52
N HIS A 102 -13.88 31.94 12.67
CA HIS A 102 -14.04 33.40 12.83
C HIS A 102 -14.73 34.12 11.65
N ALA A 103 -14.83 33.48 10.48
CA ALA A 103 -15.52 34.00 9.29
C ALA A 103 -16.97 33.50 9.15
N GLY A 104 -17.47 32.75 10.14
CA GLY A 104 -18.82 32.19 10.13
C GLY A 104 -19.01 31.05 9.14
N ASP A 105 -17.94 30.36 8.74
CA ASP A 105 -18.07 29.17 7.91
C ASP A 105 -18.49 27.97 8.76
N PRO A 106 -19.59 27.28 8.42
CA PRO A 106 -19.98 26.03 9.08
C PRO A 106 -19.03 24.89 8.74
N ILE A 107 -18.50 24.27 9.79
CA ILE A 107 -17.50 23.21 9.78
C ILE A 107 -18.12 21.98 10.43
N ILE A 108 -18.33 20.92 9.65
CA ILE A 108 -18.86 19.65 10.17
C ILE A 108 -17.73 18.66 10.48
N VAL A 109 -17.87 17.93 11.59
CA VAL A 109 -16.91 16.92 12.07
C VAL A 109 -17.67 15.65 12.48
N ARG A 110 -17.15 14.45 12.19
CA ARG A 110 -17.75 13.18 12.67
C ARG A 110 -17.55 13.07 14.19
N TRP A 111 -18.61 12.90 14.97
CA TRP A 111 -18.58 12.92 16.44
C TRP A 111 -17.60 11.89 17.04
N LYS A 112 -17.56 10.66 16.49
CA LYS A 112 -16.59 9.63 16.92
C LYS A 112 -15.14 10.07 16.73
N GLU A 113 -14.84 10.81 15.66
CA GLU A 113 -13.50 11.32 15.39
C GLU A 113 -13.17 12.49 16.33
N LEU A 114 -14.11 13.44 16.48
CA LEU A 114 -14.00 14.53 17.46
C LEU A 114 -13.68 14.01 18.86
N LYS A 115 -14.38 12.98 19.32
CA LYS A 115 -14.12 12.37 20.61
C LYS A 115 -12.72 11.78 20.70
N ARG A 116 -12.26 11.01 19.72
CA ARG A 116 -10.88 10.48 19.66
C ARG A 116 -9.82 11.58 19.67
N LEU A 117 -10.11 12.77 19.13
CA LEU A 117 -9.20 13.91 19.21
C LEU A 117 -9.16 14.57 20.59
N GLN A 118 -10.30 14.62 21.28
CA GLN A 118 -10.42 15.16 22.64
C GLN A 118 -9.83 14.21 23.68
N ASP A 119 -10.02 12.90 23.52
CA ASP A 119 -9.48 11.85 24.39
C ASP A 119 -7.97 11.62 24.19
N GLY A 120 -7.38 12.16 23.10
CA GLY A 120 -5.95 12.02 22.75
C GLY A 120 -5.61 10.83 21.85
N ASP A 121 -6.54 9.89 21.65
CA ASP A 121 -6.41 8.71 20.77
C ASP A 121 -6.03 9.03 19.31
N LYS A 122 -6.33 10.26 18.85
CA LYS A 122 -5.92 10.78 17.54
C LYS A 122 -5.30 12.15 17.71
N PRO A 123 -4.10 12.42 17.15
CA PRO A 123 -3.48 13.75 17.26
C PRO A 123 -4.22 14.83 16.47
N ARG A 124 -4.93 14.44 15.39
CA ARG A 124 -5.74 15.31 14.50
C ARG A 124 -6.83 14.48 13.80
N ILE A 125 -7.86 15.15 13.27
CA ILE A 125 -8.97 14.55 12.51
C ILE A 125 -9.27 15.36 11.24
N ILE A 126 -10.26 14.93 10.46
CA ILE A 126 -10.75 15.68 9.29
C ILE A 126 -12.07 16.39 9.62
N ALA A 127 -12.11 17.65 9.21
CA ALA A 127 -13.26 18.53 9.29
C ALA A 127 -13.62 19.02 7.88
N ALA A 128 -14.90 19.31 7.66
CA ALA A 128 -15.44 19.71 6.36
C ALA A 128 -16.07 21.10 6.44
N ASN A 129 -15.47 22.09 5.76
CA ASN A 129 -16.04 23.42 5.62
C ASN A 129 -17.14 23.36 4.55
N LEU A 130 -18.41 23.40 4.97
CA LEU A 130 -19.56 23.22 4.08
C LEU A 130 -19.75 24.41 3.11
N LYS A 131 -19.36 25.61 3.52
CA LYS A 131 -19.53 26.85 2.74
C LYS A 131 -18.45 27.02 1.68
N ALA A 132 -17.21 26.70 2.03
CA ALA A 132 -16.07 26.70 1.10
C ALA A 132 -15.82 25.32 0.45
N GLN A 133 -16.74 24.36 0.62
CA GLN A 133 -16.78 23.04 -0.03
C GLN A 133 -15.43 22.28 -0.03
N HIS A 134 -14.71 22.28 1.10
CA HIS A 134 -13.40 21.63 1.21
C HIS A 134 -13.18 20.95 2.56
N LEU A 135 -12.19 20.06 2.56
CA LEU A 135 -11.71 19.36 3.75
C LEU A 135 -10.46 20.00 4.29
N PHE A 136 -10.32 19.96 5.62
CA PHE A 136 -9.12 20.38 6.29
C PHE A 136 -8.84 19.56 7.55
N ARG A 137 -7.56 19.55 7.94
CA ARG A 137 -7.09 18.82 9.11
C ARG A 137 -7.28 19.67 10.36
N GLN A 138 -7.89 19.06 11.36
CA GLN A 138 -8.31 19.68 12.59
C GLN A 138 -7.52 19.08 13.75
N SER A 139 -6.73 19.88 14.47
CA SER A 139 -6.07 19.47 15.72
C SER A 139 -6.88 19.92 16.93
N LEU A 140 -6.57 19.40 18.12
CA LEU A 140 -7.18 19.84 19.37
C LEU A 140 -6.99 21.35 19.58
N ARG A 141 -5.75 21.85 19.46
CA ARG A 141 -5.43 23.30 19.46
C ARG A 141 -6.18 24.08 18.37
N GLY A 142 -6.46 23.46 17.24
CA GLY A 142 -7.27 24.09 16.19
C GLY A 142 -8.75 24.15 16.55
N LEU A 143 -9.28 23.21 17.35
CA LEU A 143 -10.69 23.19 17.77
C LEU A 143 -10.96 24.31 18.76
N GLU A 144 -9.99 24.62 19.62
CA GLU A 144 -10.02 25.79 20.53
C GLU A 144 -10.24 27.12 19.78
N GLY A 145 -9.88 27.19 18.49
CA GLY A 145 -10.12 28.34 17.61
C GLY A 145 -11.48 28.35 16.91
N LEU A 146 -12.30 27.31 17.10
CA LEU A 146 -13.65 27.19 16.56
C LEU A 146 -14.69 27.30 17.68
N LYS A 147 -15.87 27.83 17.36
CA LYS A 147 -17.01 27.85 18.28
C LYS A 147 -17.97 26.72 17.94
N GLY A 148 -18.43 25.95 18.93
CA GLY A 148 -19.50 24.98 18.70
C GLY A 148 -20.79 25.69 18.29
N TYR A 149 -21.65 25.05 17.50
CA TYR A 149 -22.88 25.71 17.01
C TYR A 149 -23.77 26.24 18.15
N ARG A 150 -23.73 25.59 19.32
CA ARG A 150 -24.43 25.96 20.56
C ARG A 150 -23.97 27.28 21.18
N GLU A 151 -22.82 27.80 20.78
CA GLU A 151 -22.22 29.06 21.27
C GLU A 151 -22.43 30.22 20.26
N ILE A 152 -23.22 29.99 19.21
CA ILE A 152 -23.50 30.97 18.17
C ILE A 152 -24.92 31.53 18.35
N ASP A 153 -24.99 32.84 18.59
CA ASP A 153 -26.24 33.62 18.58
C ASP A 153 -26.51 34.30 17.23
N ASP A 154 -25.56 34.22 16.27
CA ASP A 154 -25.75 34.75 14.91
C ASP A 154 -26.72 33.85 14.13
N GLN A 155 -27.97 34.28 14.07
CA GLN A 155 -29.04 33.58 13.37
C GLN A 155 -28.76 33.39 11.87
N VAL A 156 -28.02 34.30 11.22
CA VAL A 156 -27.66 34.20 9.79
C VAL A 156 -26.66 33.07 9.58
N TRP A 157 -25.73 32.88 10.50
CA TRP A 157 -24.76 31.78 10.48
C TRP A 157 -25.47 30.43 10.68
N LEU A 158 -26.37 30.34 11.66
CA LEU A 158 -27.15 29.13 11.95
C LEU A 158 -28.07 28.72 10.78
N ASP A 159 -28.80 29.67 10.18
CA ASP A 159 -29.64 29.41 8.99
C ASP A 159 -28.81 28.96 7.79
N THR A 160 -27.65 29.60 7.57
CA THR A 160 -26.72 29.23 6.50
C THR A 160 -26.19 27.81 6.70
N ALA A 161 -25.80 27.46 7.93
CA ALA A 161 -25.35 26.13 8.29
C ALA A 161 -26.45 25.08 8.11
N LEU A 162 -27.68 25.35 8.56
CA LEU A 162 -28.81 24.43 8.42
C LEU A 162 -29.14 24.18 6.94
N LYS A 163 -29.08 25.21 6.10
CA LYS A 163 -29.27 25.10 4.65
C LYS A 163 -28.18 24.22 4.01
N LEU A 164 -26.92 24.46 4.35
CA LEU A 164 -25.78 23.69 3.81
C LEU A 164 -25.79 22.23 4.29
N LEU A 165 -26.11 21.98 5.56
CA LEU A 165 -26.28 20.63 6.12
C LEU A 165 -27.39 19.86 5.42
N LYS A 166 -28.55 20.48 5.16
CA LYS A 166 -29.66 19.86 4.43
C LYS A 166 -29.30 19.50 2.98
N ALA A 167 -28.36 20.22 2.36
CA ALA A 167 -27.85 19.88 1.02
C ALA A 167 -26.76 18.78 1.07
N PHE A 168 -25.91 18.79 2.10
CA PHE A 168 -24.81 17.85 2.29
C PHE A 168 -25.28 16.45 2.71
N MET A 169 -26.17 16.35 3.70
CA MET A 169 -26.54 15.06 4.31
C MET A 169 -27.12 14.02 3.31
N PRO A 170 -28.00 14.38 2.35
CA PRO A 170 -28.47 13.41 1.36
C PRO A 170 -27.37 12.94 0.39
N LYS A 171 -26.41 13.83 0.07
CA LYS A 171 -25.30 13.52 -0.86
C LYS A 171 -24.24 12.63 -0.20
N ARG A 172 -24.03 12.81 1.11
CA ARG A 172 -23.25 11.91 1.96
C ARG A 172 -23.76 10.48 1.86
N ASP A 173 -25.09 10.29 1.92
CA ASP A 173 -25.71 8.95 1.92
C ASP A 173 -25.64 8.24 0.56
N THR A 174 -25.34 8.96 -0.53
CA THR A 174 -25.14 8.40 -1.89
C THR A 174 -23.68 8.11 -2.24
N LEU A 175 -22.73 8.27 -1.31
CA LEU A 175 -21.29 8.14 -1.58
C LEU A 175 -20.62 7.19 -0.58
N ASP A 176 -19.68 6.41 -1.09
CA ASP A 176 -18.81 5.58 -0.25
C ASP A 176 -17.90 6.44 0.63
N PRO A 177 -17.48 5.94 1.81
CA PRO A 177 -16.43 6.57 2.60
C PRO A 177 -15.15 6.74 1.79
N PRO A 178 -14.43 7.86 1.95
CA PRO A 178 -14.75 8.97 2.85
C PRO A 178 -15.78 9.92 2.24
N PHE A 179 -16.92 10.08 2.93
CA PHE A 179 -18.15 10.73 2.47
C PHE A 179 -18.03 12.20 2.03
N TYR A 180 -16.86 12.77 2.23
CA TYR A 180 -16.50 14.13 1.91
C TYR A 180 -16.55 14.46 0.41
N GLY A 181 -16.65 13.46 -0.47
CA GLY A 181 -17.08 13.66 -1.85
C GLY A 181 -18.44 14.36 -1.99
N ALA A 182 -19.27 14.37 -0.95
CA ALA A 182 -20.53 15.12 -0.92
C ALA A 182 -20.35 16.65 -0.91
N LEU A 183 -19.11 17.15 -0.71
CA LEU A 183 -18.79 18.57 -0.82
C LEU A 183 -18.55 19.03 -2.27
N THR A 184 -18.16 18.12 -3.18
CA THR A 184 -17.83 18.47 -4.58
C THR A 184 -19.08 18.59 -5.44
N ASP A 185 -19.98 19.49 -5.02
CA ASP A 185 -21.32 19.65 -5.60
C ASP A 185 -21.32 20.54 -6.84
N THR A 186 -20.74 20.03 -7.93
CA THR A 186 -20.87 20.64 -9.26
C THR A 186 -21.73 19.75 -10.15
N ASN A 187 -22.94 20.23 -10.46
CA ASN A 187 -24.10 19.59 -11.11
C ASN A 187 -23.90 18.94 -12.53
N THR A 188 -22.82 18.19 -12.81
CA THR A 188 -22.67 17.37 -14.04
C THR A 188 -22.69 15.87 -13.78
N ASN A 189 -23.42 15.41 -12.75
CA ASN A 189 -23.35 14.02 -12.28
C ASN A 189 -24.04 12.96 -13.17
N GLU A 190 -24.59 13.32 -14.33
CA GLU A 190 -25.01 12.34 -15.35
C GLU A 190 -23.90 11.96 -16.36
N THR A 191 -22.72 12.57 -16.30
CA THR A 191 -21.57 12.16 -17.15
C THR A 191 -20.26 11.93 -16.39
N ARG A 192 -20.23 12.01 -15.04
CA ARG A 192 -18.97 12.10 -14.28
C ARG A 192 -18.65 11.12 -13.14
N PHE A 193 -19.27 9.94 -13.19
CA PHE A 193 -18.57 8.72 -12.74
C PHE A 193 -17.79 8.04 -13.89
N GLY A 194 -17.79 8.65 -15.09
CA GLY A 194 -16.65 8.62 -16.02
C GLY A 194 -15.79 9.87 -15.89
N THR A 195 -14.57 9.89 -16.44
CA THR A 195 -13.74 11.11 -16.48
C THR A 195 -14.29 12.20 -17.42
N VAL A 196 -13.83 13.45 -17.23
CA VAL A 196 -13.90 14.57 -18.21
C VAL A 196 -13.54 15.91 -17.49
N PRO A 197 -14.02 17.12 -17.89
CA PRO A 197 -13.51 18.42 -17.37
C PRO A 197 -14.57 19.51 -17.02
N TYR A 198 -14.48 20.21 -15.87
CA TYR A 198 -15.39 21.35 -15.57
C TYR A 198 -14.83 22.69 -16.09
N PRO A 199 -15.54 23.42 -16.97
CA PRO A 199 -15.10 24.72 -17.47
C PRO A 199 -15.68 25.90 -16.67
N HIS A 200 -14.99 27.05 -16.78
CA HIS A 200 -15.36 28.40 -16.32
C HIS A 200 -15.29 28.72 -14.82
N GLY A 201 -14.44 29.72 -14.50
CA GLY A 201 -14.66 30.69 -13.42
C GLY A 201 -14.50 30.21 -11.98
N ARG A 202 -13.31 29.79 -11.56
CA ARG A 202 -13.04 29.57 -10.12
C ARG A 202 -12.45 30.82 -9.44
N PRO A 203 -12.93 31.20 -8.23
CA PRO A 203 -12.21 32.11 -7.36
C PRO A 203 -10.93 31.44 -6.83
N LYS A 204 -9.91 32.25 -6.55
CA LYS A 204 -8.70 31.82 -5.80
C LYS A 204 -9.12 31.48 -4.37
N HIS A 205 -8.64 30.37 -3.79
CA HIS A 205 -8.18 30.18 -2.39
C HIS A 205 -8.05 28.67 -2.03
N HIS A 206 -7.37 28.40 -0.90
CA HIS A 206 -7.27 27.13 -0.14
C HIS A 206 -6.18 26.10 -0.54
N TRP A 207 -4.98 26.25 0.08
CA TRP A 207 -3.85 25.30 0.04
C TRP A 207 -3.19 24.98 1.41
N HIS A 208 -3.81 25.39 2.53
CA HIS A 208 -3.21 25.25 3.87
C HIS A 208 -3.20 23.83 4.47
N VAL A 209 -3.94 22.89 3.88
CA VAL A 209 -4.12 21.55 4.44
C VAL A 209 -2.93 20.66 4.08
N LEU A 210 -2.59 20.61 2.79
CA LEU A 210 -1.57 19.75 2.22
C LEU A 210 -0.15 20.26 2.50
N SER A 211 0.07 21.57 2.42
CA SER A 211 1.36 22.22 2.74
C SER A 211 1.83 22.04 4.19
N SER A 212 0.93 21.63 5.09
CA SER A 212 1.29 21.25 6.47
C SER A 212 1.80 19.81 6.61
N PHE A 213 1.59 18.96 5.59
CA PHE A 213 2.09 17.59 5.52
C PHE A 213 3.37 17.47 4.68
N GLU A 214 3.49 18.21 3.55
CA GLU A 214 4.69 18.22 2.70
C GLU A 214 5.98 18.44 3.52
N LYS A 215 5.93 19.31 4.53
CA LYS A 215 7.02 19.56 5.49
C LYS A 215 7.48 18.36 6.33
N ARG A 216 6.83 17.19 6.20
CA ARG A 216 7.19 15.93 6.88
C ARG A 216 7.42 14.74 5.94
N THR A 217 6.84 14.75 4.73
CA THR A 217 6.79 13.55 3.86
C THR A 217 7.42 13.72 2.48
N VAL A 218 7.97 14.89 2.14
CA VAL A 218 8.76 15.06 0.89
C VAL A 218 10.15 14.44 1.09
N VAL A 219 10.16 13.11 1.10
CA VAL A 219 11.32 12.22 1.06
C VAL A 219 11.67 12.03 -0.43
N THR A 220 11.86 13.13 -1.17
CA THR A 220 12.28 13.15 -2.59
C THR A 220 13.76 12.82 -2.74
N TRP A 221 14.23 11.80 -2.02
CA TRP A 221 15.52 11.21 -2.28
C TRP A 221 15.35 10.41 -3.56
N LYS A 222 15.93 10.92 -4.66
CA LYS A 222 16.18 10.15 -5.88
C LYS A 222 16.99 8.92 -5.47
N THR A 223 16.29 7.83 -5.20
CA THR A 223 16.74 6.89 -4.18
C THR A 223 17.75 5.93 -4.78
N LEU A 224 18.93 5.82 -4.18
CA LEU A 224 20.07 5.12 -4.76
C LEU A 224 19.90 3.59 -4.83
N SER A 225 18.70 3.04 -4.61
CA SER A 225 18.39 1.62 -4.86
C SER A 225 18.45 1.24 -6.34
N SER A 226 18.46 2.21 -7.27
CA SER A 226 18.91 1.94 -8.64
C SER A 226 19.80 3.06 -9.16
N ILE A 227 20.93 2.69 -9.76
CA ILE A 227 21.83 3.60 -10.48
C ILE A 227 21.64 3.40 -11.99
N SER A 228 21.50 4.51 -12.73
CA SER A 228 21.25 4.45 -14.17
C SER A 228 22.52 4.16 -14.96
N ARG A 229 22.38 3.68 -16.21
CA ARG A 229 23.51 3.39 -17.12
C ARG A 229 24.48 4.57 -17.21
N ARG A 230 23.93 5.77 -17.41
CA ARG A 230 24.70 7.01 -17.60
C ARG A 230 25.56 7.38 -16.39
N GLU A 231 25.13 6.96 -15.19
CA GLU A 231 25.78 7.21 -13.90
C GLU A 231 26.68 6.04 -13.45
N ASN A 232 26.63 4.90 -14.17
CA ASN A 232 27.28 3.65 -13.76
C ASN A 232 28.03 3.02 -14.94
N ARG A 233 29.11 3.69 -15.36
CA ARG A 233 30.08 3.18 -16.33
C ARG A 233 31.29 2.60 -15.59
N ALA A 234 31.95 1.61 -16.18
CA ALA A 234 33.16 1.04 -15.58
C ALA A 234 34.33 2.03 -15.64
N GLU A 235 34.47 2.77 -16.75
CA GLU A 235 35.45 3.86 -16.94
C GLU A 235 35.44 4.87 -15.77
N ASP A 236 34.25 5.24 -15.28
CA ASP A 236 34.07 6.21 -14.19
C ASP A 236 34.23 5.61 -12.78
N ARG A 237 34.06 4.28 -12.62
CA ARG A 237 33.87 3.64 -11.30
C ARG A 237 34.94 2.61 -10.91
N LEU A 238 35.70 2.07 -11.85
CA LEU A 238 36.77 1.11 -11.56
C LEU A 238 38.14 1.81 -11.52
N ASN A 239 38.81 1.78 -10.37
CA ASN A 239 40.22 2.18 -10.23
C ASN A 239 41.16 1.04 -10.65
N ASP A 240 42.47 1.23 -10.59
CA ASP A 240 43.42 0.20 -11.05
C ASP A 240 43.46 -1.03 -10.13
N GLU A 241 43.21 -0.84 -8.83
CA GLU A 241 43.06 -1.95 -7.86
C GLU A 241 41.81 -2.80 -8.17
N ASP A 242 40.71 -2.18 -8.63
CA ASP A 242 39.50 -2.89 -9.07
C ASP A 242 39.78 -3.75 -10.31
N ILE A 243 40.63 -3.26 -11.23
CA ILE A 243 41.05 -4.00 -12.43
C ILE A 243 41.98 -5.15 -12.03
N GLU A 244 42.91 -4.93 -11.09
CA GLU A 244 43.75 -5.99 -10.52
C GLU A 244 42.91 -7.08 -9.83
N LEU A 245 41.90 -6.70 -9.03
CA LEU A 245 40.97 -7.62 -8.40
C LEU A 245 40.17 -8.45 -9.43
N ILE A 246 39.66 -7.81 -10.48
CA ILE A 246 38.94 -8.50 -11.56
C ILE A 246 39.86 -9.52 -12.24
N ASN A 247 41.13 -9.17 -12.47
CA ASN A 247 42.12 -10.09 -13.01
C ASN A 247 42.38 -11.28 -12.07
N LEU A 248 42.53 -11.04 -10.76
CA LEU A 248 42.65 -12.12 -9.76
C LEU A 248 41.45 -13.10 -9.81
N TRP A 249 40.22 -12.60 -9.96
CA TRP A 249 39.03 -13.45 -10.05
C TRP A 249 38.90 -14.26 -11.34
N THR A 250 39.59 -13.85 -12.41
CA THR A 250 39.52 -14.56 -13.70
C THR A 250 40.39 -15.80 -13.79
N ASN A 251 41.30 -16.01 -12.83
CA ASN A 251 42.21 -17.16 -12.72
C ASN A 251 43.05 -17.44 -13.97
N ASP A 252 44.23 -16.84 -14.00
CA ASP A 252 45.43 -17.32 -14.72
C ASP A 252 45.27 -17.59 -16.23
N SER A 253 44.55 -16.71 -16.93
CA SER A 253 44.75 -16.52 -18.37
C SER A 253 45.91 -15.54 -18.61
N ASP A 254 46.82 -15.84 -19.55
CA ASP A 254 47.92 -14.94 -19.97
C ASP A 254 47.45 -13.51 -20.31
N GLU A 255 46.22 -13.41 -20.81
CA GLU A 255 45.56 -12.18 -21.20
C GLU A 255 44.81 -11.56 -20.01
N LYS A 256 45.25 -10.36 -19.60
CA LYS A 256 44.72 -9.58 -18.47
C LYS A 256 43.88 -8.41 -18.97
N LEU A 257 42.81 -8.08 -18.26
CA LEU A 257 42.05 -6.85 -18.44
C LEU A 257 42.93 -5.64 -18.12
N THR A 258 42.97 -4.69 -19.05
CA THR A 258 43.74 -3.44 -18.95
C THR A 258 42.84 -2.22 -18.73
N ARG A 259 43.42 -1.13 -18.24
CA ARG A 259 42.78 0.20 -18.14
C ARG A 259 42.17 0.63 -19.49
N ASP A 260 42.97 0.54 -20.55
CA ASP A 260 42.57 0.83 -21.93
C ASP A 260 41.31 0.08 -22.38
N GLU A 261 41.12 -1.19 -21.99
CA GLU A 261 39.92 -1.97 -22.33
C GLU A 261 38.70 -1.59 -21.49
N VAL A 262 38.92 -1.15 -20.24
CA VAL A 262 37.87 -0.62 -19.36
C VAL A 262 37.40 0.77 -19.82
N ASP A 263 38.32 1.60 -20.32
CA ASP A 263 37.98 2.93 -20.84
C ASP A 263 37.34 2.82 -22.25
N LYS A 264 37.70 1.78 -23.02
CA LYS A 264 37.03 1.42 -24.29
C LYS A 264 35.75 0.60 -24.09
N TRP A 265 35.39 0.22 -22.84
CA TRP A 265 34.26 -0.65 -22.51
C TRP A 265 32.90 -0.15 -23.00
N SER A 266 32.82 1.15 -23.32
CA SER A 266 31.65 1.72 -23.95
C SER A 266 31.26 1.10 -25.30
N ASP A 267 32.19 0.45 -26.02
CA ASP A 267 31.89 -0.43 -27.15
C ASP A 267 31.67 -1.89 -26.68
N TYR A 268 30.46 -2.12 -26.18
CA TYR A 268 29.97 -3.34 -25.51
C TYR A 268 30.16 -4.68 -26.25
N SER A 269 30.53 -4.62 -27.54
CA SER A 269 30.75 -5.77 -28.43
C SER A 269 32.19 -6.30 -28.41
N GLN A 270 33.18 -5.49 -28.01
CA GLN A 270 34.60 -5.84 -28.15
C GLN A 270 35.20 -6.45 -26.87
N THR A 271 34.67 -6.12 -25.69
CA THR A 271 35.19 -6.66 -24.42
C THR A 271 34.94 -8.16 -24.32
N LEU A 272 36.00 -8.91 -24.03
CA LEU A 272 35.95 -10.37 -23.91
C LEU A 272 34.80 -10.81 -22.96
N PRO A 273 33.87 -11.66 -23.43
CA PRO A 273 32.69 -12.05 -22.65
C PRO A 273 32.99 -12.64 -21.26
N ARG A 274 34.22 -13.12 -21.02
CA ARG A 274 34.68 -13.63 -19.71
C ARG A 274 34.76 -12.54 -18.63
N PHE A 275 35.35 -11.39 -18.93
CA PHE A 275 35.58 -10.33 -17.94
C PHE A 275 34.27 -9.64 -17.53
N LYS A 276 33.29 -9.59 -18.44
CA LYS A 276 31.98 -8.94 -18.27
C LYS A 276 31.26 -9.33 -16.97
N ARG A 277 31.30 -10.63 -16.59
CA ARG A 277 30.69 -11.11 -15.34
C ARG A 277 31.36 -10.52 -14.09
N TYR A 278 32.69 -10.45 -14.11
CA TYR A 278 33.51 -9.98 -12.98
C TYR A 278 33.45 -8.46 -12.84
N ILE A 279 33.48 -7.72 -13.96
CA ILE A 279 33.21 -6.26 -14.00
C ILE A 279 31.84 -5.98 -13.35
N TYR A 280 30.78 -6.68 -13.78
CA TYR A 280 29.45 -6.49 -13.21
C TYR A 280 29.37 -6.84 -11.72
N ALA A 281 30.05 -7.91 -11.28
CA ALA A 281 30.13 -8.26 -9.86
C ALA A 281 30.82 -7.16 -9.05
N ARG A 282 31.97 -6.67 -9.52
CA ARG A 282 32.72 -5.61 -8.84
C ARG A 282 31.95 -4.29 -8.77
N MET A 283 31.30 -3.90 -9.87
CA MET A 283 30.43 -2.73 -9.88
C MET A 283 29.25 -2.86 -8.91
N ALA A 284 28.70 -4.07 -8.73
CA ALA A 284 27.64 -4.32 -7.74
C ALA A 284 28.13 -4.14 -6.30
N GLU A 285 29.35 -4.61 -5.97
CA GLU A 285 29.96 -4.37 -4.65
C GLU A 285 30.12 -2.86 -4.38
N LYS A 286 30.75 -2.13 -5.33
CA LYS A 286 30.93 -0.67 -5.20
C LYS A 286 29.59 0.06 -5.08
N PHE A 287 28.57 -0.39 -5.81
CA PHE A 287 27.22 0.18 -5.74
C PHE A 287 26.56 -0.03 -4.38
N VAL A 288 26.70 -1.21 -3.75
CA VAL A 288 26.21 -1.43 -2.37
C VAL A 288 27.00 -0.60 -1.36
N ALA A 289 28.32 -0.50 -1.49
CA ALA A 289 29.14 0.31 -0.60
C ALA A 289 28.77 1.81 -0.68
N ASP A 290 28.54 2.32 -1.90
CA ASP A 290 28.09 3.69 -2.14
C ASP A 290 26.67 3.93 -1.62
N PHE A 291 25.77 2.94 -1.73
CA PHE A 291 24.43 3.01 -1.14
C PHE A 291 24.53 3.23 0.39
N TYR A 292 25.34 2.46 1.10
CA TYR A 292 25.53 2.67 2.55
C TYR A 292 26.12 4.06 2.88
N ARG A 293 27.17 4.48 2.16
CA ARG A 293 27.83 5.79 2.39
C ARG A 293 26.91 6.97 2.13
N TYR A 294 26.20 6.98 0.99
CA TYR A 294 25.50 8.17 0.50
C TYR A 294 23.99 8.15 0.75
N GLN A 295 23.34 6.97 0.78
CA GLN A 295 21.90 6.87 1.04
C GLN A 295 21.59 6.69 2.52
N LEU A 296 22.41 5.95 3.27
CA LEU A 296 22.22 5.69 4.70
C LEU A 296 23.10 6.56 5.60
N GLY A 297 24.16 7.18 5.07
CA GLY A 297 25.13 7.96 5.86
C GLY A 297 26.02 7.09 6.75
N VAL A 298 26.12 5.79 6.46
CA VAL A 298 26.87 4.80 7.24
C VAL A 298 28.25 4.61 6.60
N SER A 299 29.30 4.56 7.43
CA SER A 299 30.64 4.21 6.96
C SER A 299 30.65 2.79 6.40
N ALA A 300 31.04 2.63 5.14
CA ALA A 300 31.19 1.32 4.50
C ALA A 300 32.62 1.14 3.98
N VAL A 301 33.29 0.10 4.48
CA VAL A 301 34.62 -0.34 4.04
C VAL A 301 34.44 -1.40 2.96
N ASP A 302 35.14 -1.22 1.85
CA ASP A 302 35.24 -2.22 0.78
C ASP A 302 36.23 -3.29 1.24
N VAL A 303 35.74 -4.51 1.48
CA VAL A 303 36.55 -5.61 1.99
C VAL A 303 37.00 -6.52 0.86
N SER A 304 36.22 -6.64 -0.21
CA SER A 304 36.60 -7.36 -1.44
C SER A 304 37.93 -6.86 -2.01
N ILE A 305 38.18 -5.55 -2.03
CA ILE A 305 39.43 -4.97 -2.56
C ILE A 305 40.70 -5.43 -1.83
N LEU A 306 40.59 -5.83 -0.56
CA LEU A 306 41.73 -6.25 0.25
C LEU A 306 42.40 -7.54 -0.26
N GLN A 307 41.71 -8.31 -1.12
CA GLN A 307 42.26 -9.43 -1.89
C GLN A 307 43.53 -9.06 -2.66
N VAL A 308 43.58 -7.86 -3.25
CA VAL A 308 44.74 -7.36 -4.02
C VAL A 308 46.01 -7.35 -3.18
N SER A 309 45.91 -6.95 -1.91
CA SER A 309 47.06 -6.89 -1.00
C SER A 309 47.56 -8.26 -0.54
N GLY A 310 46.70 -9.29 -0.57
CA GLY A 310 46.94 -10.60 0.05
C GLY A 310 47.11 -10.61 1.58
N ARG A 311 47.05 -9.46 2.26
CA ARG A 311 47.37 -9.32 3.70
C ARG A 311 46.17 -9.47 4.63
N ASP A 312 44.96 -9.17 4.16
CA ASP A 312 43.72 -9.37 4.90
C ASP A 312 43.02 -10.66 4.39
N VAL A 313 42.25 -11.29 5.26
CA VAL A 313 41.46 -12.50 4.97
C VAL A 313 39.96 -12.33 5.18
N ARG A 314 39.49 -11.15 5.64
CA ARG A 314 38.06 -10.84 5.87
C ARG A 314 37.20 -11.03 4.63
N TRP A 315 37.74 -10.75 3.44
CA TRP A 315 37.10 -10.98 2.12
C TRP A 315 36.61 -12.41 1.89
N LYS A 316 37.17 -13.41 2.60
CA LYS A 316 36.67 -14.79 2.55
C LYS A 316 35.28 -14.94 3.18
N THR A 317 34.86 -13.97 3.99
CA THR A 317 33.61 -13.98 4.75
C THR A 317 32.59 -12.97 4.23
N HIS A 318 32.99 -11.77 3.86
CA HIS A 318 32.09 -10.71 3.39
C HIS A 318 32.81 -9.76 2.45
N ASP A 319 32.04 -9.07 1.61
CA ASP A 319 32.54 -8.20 0.54
C ASP A 319 32.59 -6.73 1.00
N ILE A 320 31.72 -6.35 1.95
CA ILE A 320 31.62 -4.99 2.54
C ILE A 320 31.41 -5.10 4.06
N GLU A 321 32.06 -4.22 4.81
CA GLU A 321 31.88 -4.04 6.27
C GLU A 321 31.29 -2.65 6.52
N ALA A 322 30.10 -2.59 7.12
CA ALA A 322 29.39 -1.36 7.45
C ALA A 322 28.94 -1.39 8.93
N ASP A 323 27.71 -0.97 9.23
CA ASP A 323 27.02 -1.31 10.49
C ASP A 323 26.66 -2.81 10.59
N THR A 324 26.73 -3.53 9.47
CA THR A 324 26.63 -4.99 9.36
C THR A 324 27.66 -5.55 8.38
N LEU A 325 27.86 -6.87 8.38
CA LEU A 325 28.72 -7.59 7.43
C LEU A 325 27.90 -7.99 6.21
N ILE A 326 28.37 -7.68 5.00
CA ILE A 326 27.58 -7.82 3.77
C ILE A 326 28.33 -8.63 2.71
N ASP A 327 27.66 -9.66 2.19
CA ASP A 327 28.09 -10.52 1.09
C ASP A 327 27.20 -10.20 -0.14
N VAL A 328 27.77 -9.53 -1.13
CA VAL A 328 27.05 -8.99 -2.29
C VAL A 328 26.85 -10.09 -3.33
N LYS A 329 25.63 -10.25 -3.83
CA LYS A 329 25.30 -11.28 -4.81
C LYS A 329 24.58 -10.64 -5.99
N ASN A 330 25.26 -10.69 -7.14
CA ASN A 330 24.82 -10.05 -8.37
C ASN A 330 24.21 -11.06 -9.34
N ALA A 331 22.96 -10.82 -9.73
CA ALA A 331 22.27 -11.54 -10.79
C ALA A 331 22.13 -10.68 -12.04
N THR A 332 22.42 -11.29 -13.19
CA THR A 332 22.52 -10.62 -14.48
C THR A 332 21.31 -10.91 -15.35
N VAL A 333 20.64 -9.86 -15.83
CA VAL A 333 19.55 -9.96 -16.79
C VAL A 333 20.16 -10.01 -18.19
N PHE A 334 19.94 -11.12 -18.91
CA PHE A 334 20.44 -11.29 -20.29
C PHE A 334 19.35 -11.10 -21.35
N THR A 335 18.10 -11.46 -21.04
CA THR A 335 16.90 -11.18 -21.84
C THR A 335 15.67 -11.14 -20.92
N SER A 336 14.54 -10.62 -21.42
CA SER A 336 13.27 -10.50 -20.69
C SER A 336 12.79 -11.78 -20.01
N ASN A 337 13.06 -12.94 -20.61
CA ASN A 337 12.60 -14.25 -20.11
C ASN A 337 13.68 -15.03 -19.34
N ARG A 338 14.91 -14.53 -19.24
CA ARG A 338 16.03 -15.20 -18.53
C ARG A 338 16.58 -14.32 -17.43
N ARG A 339 15.74 -14.09 -16.41
CA ARG A 339 16.15 -13.53 -15.12
C ARG A 339 17.04 -14.56 -14.41
N ARG A 340 18.37 -14.34 -14.36
CA ARG A 340 19.20 -15.13 -13.43
C ARG A 340 18.78 -14.80 -11.99
N HIS A 341 18.84 -15.79 -11.14
CA HIS A 341 18.55 -15.67 -9.72
C HIS A 341 19.83 -15.37 -8.93
N ASN A 342 19.72 -14.72 -7.77
CA ASN A 342 20.87 -14.48 -6.91
C ASN A 342 21.36 -15.81 -6.34
N TYR A 343 22.52 -16.27 -6.81
CA TYR A 343 23.07 -17.55 -6.36
C TYR A 343 23.77 -17.37 -5.01
N VAL A 344 23.34 -18.13 -4.01
CA VAL A 344 23.86 -18.10 -2.63
C VAL A 344 24.13 -19.53 -2.20
N ASP A 345 25.41 -19.92 -2.20
CA ASP A 345 25.86 -21.27 -1.83
C ASP A 345 25.48 -21.61 -0.37
N LYS A 346 25.66 -20.64 0.53
CA LYS A 346 25.28 -20.73 1.95
C LYS A 346 25.23 -19.33 2.57
N PHE A 347 24.39 -19.17 3.58
CA PHE A 347 24.53 -18.06 4.52
C PHE A 347 25.81 -18.23 5.35
N LYS A 348 26.52 -17.14 5.57
CA LYS A 348 27.77 -17.09 6.34
C LYS A 348 27.51 -16.41 7.69
N ALA A 349 28.37 -16.67 8.68
CA ALA A 349 28.38 -15.95 9.95
C ALA A 349 29.82 -15.77 10.44
N VAL A 350 30.09 -14.66 11.12
CA VAL A 350 31.40 -14.32 11.71
C VAL A 350 31.19 -13.96 13.17
N ALA A 351 31.88 -14.65 14.08
CA ALA A 351 31.76 -14.46 15.53
C ALA A 351 30.30 -14.47 16.07
N GLY A 352 29.39 -15.22 15.42
CA GLY A 352 27.97 -15.30 15.79
C GLY A 352 27.08 -14.21 15.18
N VAL A 353 27.65 -13.27 14.42
CA VAL A 353 26.92 -12.29 13.62
C VAL A 353 26.68 -12.87 12.23
N ASP A 354 25.43 -12.88 11.77
CA ASP A 354 25.08 -13.28 10.40
C ASP A 354 25.68 -12.30 9.39
N VAL A 355 26.19 -12.81 8.27
CA VAL A 355 26.56 -11.98 7.12
C VAL A 355 25.31 -11.82 6.25
N ALA A 356 24.85 -10.58 6.08
CA ALA A 356 23.70 -10.24 5.25
C ALA A 356 24.04 -10.42 3.77
N ILE A 357 23.13 -11.03 3.00
CA ILE A 357 23.26 -11.14 1.55
C ILE A 357 22.63 -9.91 0.91
N ALA A 358 23.41 -9.04 0.25
CA ALA A 358 22.87 -7.94 -0.55
C ALA A 358 22.60 -8.40 -1.99
N GLY A 359 21.33 -8.49 -2.38
CA GLY A 359 20.93 -8.93 -3.71
C GLY A 359 20.94 -7.77 -4.71
N VAL A 360 21.73 -7.85 -5.78
CA VAL A 360 21.81 -6.82 -6.83
C VAL A 360 21.40 -7.41 -8.17
N LEU A 361 20.56 -6.71 -8.93
CA LEU A 361 20.34 -7.00 -10.35
C LEU A 361 21.19 -6.08 -11.21
N THR A 362 21.93 -6.66 -12.15
CA THR A 362 22.61 -5.94 -13.23
C THR A 362 21.88 -6.17 -14.55
N ASP A 363 21.44 -5.08 -15.17
CA ASP A 363 20.93 -5.05 -16.54
C ASP A 363 21.92 -4.31 -17.45
N GLY A 364 22.57 -5.06 -18.32
CA GLY A 364 23.40 -4.53 -19.40
C GLY A 364 22.64 -4.39 -20.73
N SER A 365 21.44 -4.96 -20.87
CA SER A 365 20.66 -5.00 -22.11
C SER A 365 19.81 -3.74 -22.30
N GLY A 366 20.30 -2.79 -23.10
CA GLY A 366 19.62 -1.51 -23.34
C GLY A 366 20.15 -0.82 -24.58
N PRO A 367 19.58 0.34 -24.96
CA PRO A 367 19.91 1.01 -26.21
C PRO A 367 21.39 1.41 -26.26
N ASP A 368 22.06 1.16 -27.39
CA ASP A 368 23.51 1.40 -27.60
C ASP A 368 23.96 2.84 -27.27
N ARG A 369 23.02 3.79 -27.25
CA ARG A 369 23.24 5.20 -26.90
C ARG A 369 23.45 5.44 -25.41
N GLU A 370 23.12 4.48 -24.54
CA GLU A 370 23.29 4.57 -23.09
C GLU A 370 24.43 3.69 -22.58
N LYS A 371 25.65 4.21 -22.76
CA LYS A 371 26.90 3.66 -22.21
C LYS A 371 26.76 3.42 -20.69
N GLY A 372 27.12 2.22 -20.24
CA GLY A 372 27.13 1.78 -18.83
C GLY A 372 26.24 0.57 -18.53
N ILE A 373 25.97 0.32 -17.24
CA ILE A 373 25.04 -0.73 -16.76
C ILE A 373 23.97 -0.14 -15.85
N ARG A 374 22.72 -0.62 -15.94
CA ARG A 374 21.77 -0.36 -14.86
C ARG A 374 22.03 -1.37 -13.74
N GLN A 375 22.12 -0.88 -12.51
CA GLN A 375 22.10 -1.75 -11.33
C GLN A 375 20.95 -1.38 -10.40
N THR A 376 20.37 -2.39 -9.76
CA THR A 376 19.25 -2.25 -8.84
C THR A 376 19.47 -3.14 -7.63
N LEU A 377 19.57 -2.53 -6.45
CA LEU A 377 19.61 -3.23 -5.16
C LEU A 377 18.21 -3.75 -4.88
N LEU A 378 18.07 -5.04 -4.64
CA LEU A 378 16.79 -5.66 -4.27
C LEU A 378 16.51 -5.52 -2.76
N GLY A 379 17.57 -5.46 -1.96
CA GLY A 379 17.50 -5.57 -0.50
C GLY A 379 18.65 -6.37 0.09
N LEU A 380 18.61 -6.52 1.41
CA LEU A 380 19.50 -7.38 2.18
C LEU A 380 18.71 -8.48 2.85
N VAL A 381 19.26 -9.69 2.97
CA VAL A 381 18.64 -10.80 3.71
C VAL A 381 19.67 -11.60 4.50
N THR A 382 19.40 -11.84 5.77
CA THR A 382 20.19 -12.68 6.67
C THR A 382 19.58 -14.07 6.81
N ARG A 383 20.32 -14.99 7.46
CA ARG A 383 19.76 -16.30 7.83
C ARG A 383 18.66 -16.14 8.88
N ARG A 384 18.85 -15.20 9.81
CA ARG A 384 17.85 -14.84 10.82
C ARG A 384 16.54 -14.38 10.19
N ASP A 385 16.54 -13.47 9.22
CA ASP A 385 15.31 -12.96 8.58
C ASP A 385 14.49 -14.07 7.93
N VAL A 386 15.18 -15.04 7.31
CA VAL A 386 14.58 -16.25 6.74
C VAL A 386 13.96 -17.12 7.82
N GLN A 387 14.66 -17.34 8.93
CA GLN A 387 14.18 -18.13 10.06
C GLN A 387 12.99 -17.44 10.74
N GLU A 388 13.09 -16.15 11.07
CA GLU A 388 12.04 -15.33 11.69
C GLU A 388 10.78 -15.29 10.82
N SER A 389 10.90 -15.06 9.52
CA SER A 389 9.73 -15.09 8.61
C SER A 389 9.11 -16.49 8.50
N THR A 390 9.95 -17.53 8.48
CA THR A 390 9.50 -18.92 8.43
C THR A 390 8.79 -19.31 9.72
N ASP A 391 9.27 -18.88 10.89
CA ASP A 391 8.67 -19.15 12.20
C ASP A 391 7.45 -18.27 12.48
N ALA A 392 7.45 -17.00 12.07
CA ALA A 392 6.30 -16.11 12.14
C ALA A 392 5.10 -16.68 11.36
N VAL A 393 5.37 -17.28 10.20
CA VAL A 393 4.38 -18.11 9.48
C VAL A 393 4.14 -19.40 10.26
N ASN A 394 5.17 -20.22 10.55
CA ASN A 394 5.04 -21.58 11.12
C ASN A 394 4.49 -21.68 12.54
N THR A 395 4.37 -20.57 13.27
CA THR A 395 3.72 -20.49 14.59
C THR A 395 2.27 -19.98 14.56
N LEU A 396 1.69 -19.74 13.38
CA LEU A 396 0.25 -19.46 13.25
C LEU A 396 -0.61 -20.71 13.55
N PRO A 397 -1.79 -20.54 14.19
CA PRO A 397 -2.68 -21.64 14.57
C PRO A 397 -3.28 -22.39 13.36
N ASP A 398 -3.87 -23.56 13.67
CA ASP A 398 -4.70 -24.40 12.80
C ASP A 398 -4.09 -24.89 11.47
N ARG A 399 -2.75 -24.81 11.33
CA ARG A 399 -2.10 -25.28 10.11
C ARG A 399 -1.74 -26.74 10.12
N LEU A 400 -2.05 -27.35 8.98
CA LEU A 400 -1.89 -28.78 8.70
C LEU A 400 -0.43 -29.15 8.41
N PHE A 401 0.35 -28.23 7.84
CA PHE A 401 1.74 -28.47 7.42
C PHE A 401 2.61 -27.24 7.68
N PRO A 402 3.87 -27.40 8.12
CA PRO A 402 4.84 -26.32 8.15
C PRO A 402 5.28 -25.96 6.73
N VAL A 403 5.48 -24.67 6.48
CA VAL A 403 6.17 -24.18 5.28
C VAL A 403 7.66 -24.39 5.49
N THR A 404 8.22 -25.42 4.85
CA THR A 404 9.67 -25.67 4.86
C THR A 404 10.25 -25.27 3.51
N VAL A 405 10.95 -24.13 3.45
CA VAL A 405 11.61 -23.64 2.24
C VAL A 405 13.13 -23.68 2.44
N HIS A 406 13.81 -24.43 1.59
CA HIS A 406 15.25 -24.69 1.67
C HIS A 406 16.05 -23.69 0.82
N TYR A 407 16.57 -22.63 1.46
CA TYR A 407 17.36 -21.57 0.81
C TYR A 407 18.85 -21.94 0.60
N ASP A 408 19.31 -23.03 1.21
CA ASP A 408 20.63 -23.66 1.00
C ASP A 408 20.76 -24.34 -0.37
N THR A 409 19.65 -24.47 -1.12
CA THR A 409 19.65 -25.04 -2.49
C THR A 409 20.21 -24.10 -3.57
N GLY A 410 20.88 -23.02 -3.17
CA GLY A 410 21.73 -22.22 -4.03
C GLY A 410 21.10 -20.94 -4.59
N TYR A 411 19.82 -20.65 -4.40
CA TYR A 411 19.19 -19.46 -5.01
C TYR A 411 18.20 -18.76 -4.09
N ILE A 412 18.33 -17.43 -3.97
CA ILE A 412 17.39 -16.57 -3.23
C ILE A 412 16.51 -15.75 -4.20
N PRO A 413 15.17 -15.77 -4.04
CA PRO A 413 14.23 -15.00 -4.85
C PRO A 413 14.24 -13.51 -4.54
N ALA A 414 13.93 -12.70 -5.55
CA ALA A 414 13.79 -11.26 -5.41
C ALA A 414 12.72 -10.82 -4.39
N TRP A 415 11.75 -11.69 -4.07
CA TRP A 415 10.76 -11.46 -3.01
C TRP A 415 11.27 -11.79 -1.59
N ALA A 416 12.44 -12.41 -1.45
CA ALA A 416 13.14 -12.59 -0.18
C ALA A 416 14.24 -11.53 0.04
N PHE A 417 14.25 -10.44 -0.75
CA PHE A 417 15.09 -9.26 -0.52
C PHE A 417 14.19 -8.04 -0.25
N GLU A 418 14.53 -7.28 0.79
CA GLU A 418 13.84 -6.08 1.28
C GLU A 418 14.88 -5.04 1.69
N ILE A 419 14.56 -3.75 1.56
CA ILE A 419 15.38 -2.66 2.08
C ILE A 419 14.59 -2.00 3.22
N GLU A 420 15.01 -2.25 4.47
CA GLU A 420 14.31 -1.75 5.66
C GLU A 420 14.16 -0.21 5.62
N ALA A 421 15.20 0.51 5.20
CA ALA A 421 15.19 1.96 5.04
C ALA A 421 14.18 2.52 4.00
N TYR A 422 13.48 1.66 3.26
CA TYR A 422 12.43 2.04 2.29
C TYR A 422 11.01 1.79 2.81
N THR A 423 10.81 1.31 4.05
CA THR A 423 9.46 1.23 4.61
C THR A 423 8.91 2.65 4.84
N PRO A 424 7.80 3.04 4.19
CA PRO A 424 7.18 4.35 4.41
C PRO A 424 6.56 4.43 5.80
N ASP A 425 6.23 5.64 6.27
CA ASP A 425 5.39 5.81 7.45
C ASP A 425 3.96 5.31 7.17
N TYR A 426 3.73 4.02 7.46
CA TYR A 426 2.46 3.35 7.28
C TYR A 426 1.33 3.96 8.12
N THR A 427 1.63 4.66 9.22
CA THR A 427 0.61 5.36 9.99
C THR A 427 0.12 6.59 9.24
N VAL A 428 1.05 7.37 8.68
CA VAL A 428 0.71 8.51 7.82
C VAL A 428 0.03 8.04 6.53
N LEU A 429 0.53 7.01 5.85
CA LEU A 429 -0.13 6.46 4.67
C LEU A 429 -1.53 5.92 4.99
N TYR A 430 -1.73 5.26 6.14
CA TYR A 430 -3.06 4.81 6.57
C TYR A 430 -4.01 5.99 6.85
N GLU A 431 -3.54 7.04 7.55
CA GLU A 431 -4.31 8.29 7.71
C GLU A 431 -4.72 8.86 6.34
N TRP A 432 -3.81 8.89 5.37
CA TRP A 432 -4.08 9.39 4.02
C TRP A 432 -5.07 8.51 3.26
N ALA A 433 -4.89 7.19 3.29
CA ALA A 433 -5.78 6.25 2.60
C ALA A 433 -7.20 6.30 3.16
N ALA A 434 -7.38 6.44 4.47
CA ALA A 434 -8.70 6.63 5.09
C ALA A 434 -9.41 7.93 4.65
N ILE A 435 -8.72 8.86 3.97
CA ILE A 435 -9.24 10.17 3.51
C ILE A 435 -9.27 10.28 1.98
N LEU A 436 -8.38 9.57 1.28
CA LEU A 436 -8.15 9.76 -0.15
C LEU A 436 -8.33 8.48 -0.97
N ALA A 437 -8.16 7.29 -0.36
CA ALA A 437 -8.15 6.05 -1.12
C ALA A 437 -9.55 5.71 -1.65
N ARG A 438 -9.58 5.21 -2.88
CA ARG A 438 -10.81 4.74 -3.54
C ARG A 438 -11.03 3.25 -3.36
N LYS A 439 -9.95 2.51 -3.05
CA LYS A 439 -9.98 1.06 -2.85
C LYS A 439 -10.01 0.72 -1.35
N PRO A 440 -11.03 0.01 -0.85
CA PRO A 440 -11.01 -0.51 0.52
C PRO A 440 -9.83 -1.47 0.76
N GLU A 441 -9.32 -2.12 -0.29
CA GLU A 441 -8.07 -2.88 -0.31
C GLU A 441 -6.87 -2.07 0.22
N THR A 442 -6.69 -0.83 -0.26
CA THR A 442 -5.60 0.05 0.14
C THR A 442 -5.69 0.44 1.61
N ILE A 443 -6.91 0.74 2.07
CA ILE A 443 -7.15 1.10 3.47
C ILE A 443 -6.83 -0.11 4.37
N MET A 444 -7.24 -1.32 3.98
CA MET A 444 -6.92 -2.57 4.68
C MET A 444 -5.41 -2.87 4.68
N ALA A 445 -4.73 -2.78 3.54
CA ALA A 445 -3.29 -3.03 3.42
C ALA A 445 -2.47 -2.17 4.38
N LEU A 446 -2.77 -0.86 4.40
CA LEU A 446 -2.08 0.09 5.26
C LEU A 446 -2.50 -0.07 6.73
N ALA A 447 -3.77 -0.43 7.00
CA ALA A 447 -4.21 -0.78 8.36
C ALA A 447 -3.46 -2.00 8.91
N ILE A 448 -3.24 -3.05 8.10
CA ILE A 448 -2.42 -4.21 8.48
C ILE A 448 -0.97 -3.76 8.74
N ALA A 449 -0.37 -3.00 7.83
CA ALA A 449 1.02 -2.57 7.92
C ALA A 449 1.35 -1.63 9.11
N CYS A 450 0.34 -0.99 9.72
CA CYS A 450 0.46 -0.24 10.98
C CYS A 450 -0.20 -0.93 12.20
N GLY A 451 -0.65 -2.19 12.09
CA GLY A 451 -1.21 -2.97 13.20
C GLY A 451 -2.65 -2.63 13.61
N ARG A 452 -3.40 -1.91 12.78
CA ARG A 452 -4.73 -1.32 13.07
C ARG A 452 -5.88 -1.90 12.23
N HIS A 453 -5.66 -3.05 11.60
CA HIS A 453 -6.64 -3.73 10.73
C HIS A 453 -8.03 -3.90 11.39
N GLN A 454 -8.11 -4.23 12.68
CA GLN A 454 -9.38 -4.40 13.40
C GLN A 454 -10.16 -3.09 13.63
N GLU A 455 -9.47 -1.93 13.65
CA GLU A 455 -10.13 -0.60 13.70
C GLU A 455 -10.74 -0.20 12.35
N CYS A 456 -10.39 -0.87 11.26
CA CYS A 456 -10.77 -0.45 9.92
C CYS A 456 -12.24 -0.79 9.63
N ASP A 457 -13.02 0.18 9.13
CA ASP A 457 -14.42 -0.04 8.70
C ASP A 457 -14.52 -1.18 7.65
N VAL A 458 -13.46 -1.41 6.85
CA VAL A 458 -13.38 -2.51 5.86
C VAL A 458 -13.32 -3.89 6.53
N TYR A 459 -12.66 -4.03 7.69
CA TYR A 459 -12.57 -5.31 8.42
C TYR A 459 -13.93 -5.75 8.97
N GLN A 460 -14.77 -4.78 9.36
CA GLN A 460 -16.09 -5.03 9.95
C GLN A 460 -17.09 -5.64 8.95
N VAL A 461 -16.92 -5.40 7.64
CA VAL A 461 -17.79 -5.94 6.57
C VAL A 461 -17.30 -7.27 5.98
N LEU A 462 -16.14 -7.78 6.40
CA LEU A 462 -15.64 -9.09 5.97
C LEU A 462 -16.50 -10.24 6.51
N SER A 463 -16.47 -11.40 5.84
CA SER A 463 -16.95 -12.65 6.43
C SER A 463 -16.04 -13.08 7.60
N GLN A 464 -16.50 -14.02 8.44
CA GLN A 464 -15.66 -14.51 9.55
C GLN A 464 -14.37 -15.16 9.02
N SER A 465 -14.46 -16.04 8.01
CA SER A 465 -13.29 -16.69 7.40
C SER A 465 -12.30 -15.70 6.79
N GLN A 466 -12.77 -14.56 6.30
CA GLN A 466 -11.91 -13.48 5.80
C GLN A 466 -11.25 -12.70 6.94
N ARG A 467 -11.95 -12.44 8.06
CA ARG A 467 -11.33 -11.88 9.27
C ARG A 467 -10.25 -12.82 9.81
N ASP A 468 -10.56 -14.10 10.00
CA ASP A 468 -9.62 -15.11 10.50
C ASP A 468 -8.35 -15.21 9.62
N LEU A 469 -8.47 -14.98 8.31
CA LEU A 469 -7.35 -14.92 7.37
C LEU A 469 -6.56 -13.60 7.49
N VAL A 470 -7.23 -12.45 7.65
CA VAL A 470 -6.60 -11.14 7.89
C VAL A 470 -5.86 -11.12 9.24
N ASP A 471 -6.47 -11.63 10.31
CA ASP A 471 -5.87 -11.65 11.65
C ASP A 471 -4.62 -12.55 11.69
N ARG A 472 -4.67 -13.73 11.05
CA ARG A 472 -3.49 -14.60 10.91
C ARG A 472 -2.40 -13.97 10.04
N PHE A 473 -2.77 -13.25 8.97
CA PHE A 473 -1.80 -12.53 8.15
C PHE A 473 -1.12 -11.40 8.92
N ALA A 474 -1.90 -10.56 9.63
CA ALA A 474 -1.37 -9.48 10.46
C ALA A 474 -0.52 -10.02 11.62
N LEU A 475 -0.88 -11.16 12.21
CA LEU A 475 -0.07 -11.84 13.22
C LEU A 475 1.28 -12.34 12.68
N ALA A 476 1.33 -12.87 11.45
CA ALA A 476 2.60 -13.24 10.83
C ALA A 476 3.45 -12.00 10.52
N VAL A 477 2.87 -10.96 9.92
CA VAL A 477 3.58 -9.71 9.57
C VAL A 477 4.08 -8.97 10.82
N SER A 478 3.35 -9.01 11.95
CA SER A 478 3.80 -8.40 13.20
C SER A 478 4.81 -9.24 14.00
N ARG A 479 4.92 -10.54 13.72
CA ARG A 479 5.93 -11.43 14.32
C ARG A 479 7.26 -11.45 13.56
N SER A 480 7.29 -10.98 12.32
CA SER A 480 8.50 -10.90 11.50
C SER A 480 8.97 -9.46 11.34
N SER A 481 10.28 -9.27 11.47
CA SER A 481 10.98 -8.05 11.03
C SER A 481 10.86 -7.82 9.51
N TYR A 482 10.63 -8.90 8.75
CA TYR A 482 10.89 -8.95 7.31
C TYR A 482 9.61 -9.25 6.50
N ARG A 483 9.03 -8.21 5.92
CA ARG A 483 7.62 -8.19 5.48
C ARG A 483 7.42 -8.94 4.16
N LYS A 484 8.23 -8.65 3.15
CA LYS A 484 8.09 -9.17 1.77
C LYS A 484 8.19 -10.70 1.73
N LEU A 485 9.18 -11.24 2.46
CA LEU A 485 9.40 -12.68 2.63
C LEU A 485 8.23 -13.32 3.38
N THR A 486 7.77 -12.70 4.48
CA THR A 486 6.62 -13.18 5.25
C THR A 486 5.34 -13.22 4.42
N ILE A 487 5.08 -12.22 3.57
CA ILE A 487 3.92 -12.21 2.67
C ILE A 487 3.99 -13.38 1.68
N ALA A 488 5.16 -13.63 1.07
CA ALA A 488 5.35 -14.74 0.14
C ALA A 488 5.17 -16.11 0.81
N LEU A 489 5.77 -16.32 1.99
CA LEU A 489 5.65 -17.56 2.76
C LEU A 489 4.22 -17.79 3.27
N PHE A 490 3.53 -16.73 3.69
CA PHE A 490 2.12 -16.78 4.08
C PHE A 490 1.22 -17.13 2.90
N ALA A 491 1.42 -16.52 1.73
CA ALA A 491 0.65 -16.84 0.53
C ALA A 491 0.85 -18.31 0.10
N LEU A 492 2.08 -18.83 0.17
CA LEU A 492 2.36 -20.25 -0.04
C LEU A 492 1.66 -21.14 1.00
N SER A 493 1.74 -20.79 2.29
CA SER A 493 1.06 -21.48 3.39
C SER A 493 -0.44 -21.64 3.13
N GLU A 494 -1.12 -20.53 2.85
CA GLU A 494 -2.58 -20.49 2.71
C GLU A 494 -3.06 -21.12 1.39
N PHE A 495 -2.25 -21.02 0.32
CA PHE A 495 -2.48 -21.79 -0.91
C PHE A 495 -2.47 -23.29 -0.65
N MET A 496 -1.44 -23.81 0.03
CA MET A 496 -1.31 -25.23 0.35
C MET A 496 -2.46 -25.70 1.26
N HIS A 497 -2.77 -24.92 2.31
CA HIS A 497 -3.85 -25.23 3.25
C HIS A 497 -5.22 -25.31 2.55
N SER A 498 -5.55 -24.32 1.72
CA SER A 498 -6.81 -24.27 0.98
C SER A 498 -6.92 -25.45 0.00
N VAL A 499 -5.87 -25.72 -0.79
CA VAL A 499 -5.91 -26.81 -1.77
C VAL A 499 -5.99 -28.20 -1.13
N VAL A 500 -5.32 -28.47 0.01
CA VAL A 500 -5.48 -29.76 0.73
C VAL A 500 -6.90 -29.95 1.26
N ARG A 501 -7.59 -28.87 1.61
CA ARG A 501 -8.99 -28.91 2.08
C ARG A 501 -10.02 -29.03 0.95
N GLY A 502 -9.58 -29.08 -0.31
CA GLY A 502 -10.45 -29.05 -1.48
C GLY A 502 -11.13 -27.68 -1.70
N GLU A 503 -10.61 -26.63 -1.06
CA GLU A 503 -11.09 -25.27 -1.18
C GLU A 503 -10.44 -24.56 -2.39
N ASN A 504 -11.00 -23.42 -2.79
CA ASN A 504 -10.51 -22.67 -3.95
C ASN A 504 -9.27 -21.84 -3.60
N GLY A 505 -8.08 -22.45 -3.73
CA GLY A 505 -6.79 -21.78 -3.48
C GLY A 505 -6.58 -20.50 -4.30
N ALA A 506 -7.15 -20.39 -5.51
CA ALA A 506 -7.08 -19.15 -6.29
C ALA A 506 -7.97 -18.03 -5.72
N ALA A 507 -9.08 -18.35 -5.07
CA ALA A 507 -9.89 -17.36 -4.34
C ALA A 507 -9.11 -16.80 -3.13
N VAL A 508 -8.41 -17.67 -2.40
CA VAL A 508 -7.54 -17.26 -1.27
C VAL A 508 -6.39 -16.37 -1.75
N ILE A 509 -5.67 -16.75 -2.80
CA ILE A 509 -4.59 -15.92 -3.34
C ILE A 509 -5.08 -14.59 -3.90
N ARG A 510 -6.24 -14.54 -4.59
CA ARG A 510 -6.86 -13.27 -5.00
C ARG A 510 -7.18 -12.36 -3.82
N PHE A 511 -7.64 -12.92 -2.71
CA PHE A 511 -7.92 -12.16 -1.51
C PHE A 511 -6.63 -11.61 -0.87
N ILE A 512 -5.58 -12.42 -0.74
CA ILE A 512 -4.26 -11.97 -0.24
C ILE A 512 -3.67 -10.88 -1.14
N ARG A 513 -3.71 -11.06 -2.47
CA ARG A 513 -3.24 -10.08 -3.46
C ARG A 513 -3.98 -8.74 -3.36
N ARG A 514 -5.27 -8.78 -3.03
CA ARG A 514 -6.06 -7.57 -2.72
C ARG A 514 -5.69 -6.96 -1.37
N MET A 515 -5.56 -7.77 -0.31
CA MET A 515 -5.19 -7.31 1.04
C MET A 515 -3.86 -6.57 1.10
N ILE A 516 -2.94 -6.80 0.16
CA ILE A 516 -1.66 -6.09 0.09
C ILE A 516 -1.60 -5.01 -1.00
N SER A 517 -2.68 -4.76 -1.76
CA SER A 517 -2.66 -3.79 -2.85
C SER A 517 -2.91 -2.37 -2.34
N VAL A 518 -1.88 -1.53 -2.45
CA VAL A 518 -1.92 -0.08 -2.21
C VAL A 518 -2.08 0.61 -3.57
N GLU A 519 -3.11 1.45 -3.72
CA GLU A 519 -3.32 2.21 -4.94
C GLU A 519 -2.20 3.22 -5.18
N ASN A 520 -1.83 3.43 -6.44
CA ASN A 520 -0.88 4.48 -6.79
C ASN A 520 -1.55 5.85 -6.64
N PHE A 521 -1.10 6.65 -5.67
CA PHE A 521 -1.60 8.01 -5.48
C PHE A 521 -1.13 8.98 -6.58
N THR A 522 -0.06 8.64 -7.34
CA THR A 522 0.51 9.50 -8.40
C THR A 522 -0.22 9.38 -9.76
N ASP A 523 -1.03 8.34 -9.96
CA ASP A 523 -1.90 8.19 -11.15
C ASP A 523 -2.94 9.34 -11.27
N TRP A 524 -3.10 10.14 -10.22
CA TRP A 524 -3.94 11.33 -10.20
C TRP A 524 -3.56 12.39 -11.27
N ILE A 525 -2.28 12.47 -11.67
CA ILE A 525 -1.77 13.57 -12.50
C ILE A 525 -1.69 13.22 -14.00
N ARG A 526 -1.41 11.96 -14.36
CA ARG A 526 -1.22 11.55 -15.76
C ARG A 526 -2.53 11.31 -16.51
N ARG A 527 -3.25 12.39 -16.82
CA ARG A 527 -4.21 12.37 -17.94
C ARG A 527 -3.45 12.41 -19.26
N GLU A 528 -3.60 11.37 -20.07
CA GLU A 528 -3.18 11.43 -21.47
C GLU A 528 -3.86 12.62 -22.18
N PRO A 529 -3.14 13.38 -23.02
CA PRO A 529 -3.79 14.33 -23.91
C PRO A 529 -4.72 13.56 -24.84
N ALA A 530 -6.00 13.92 -24.86
CA ALA A 530 -7.04 13.18 -25.55
C ALA A 530 -6.63 12.84 -27.00
N GLN A 531 -6.44 11.55 -27.29
CA GLN A 531 -6.19 11.04 -28.64
C GLN A 531 -7.48 11.17 -29.47
N GLY A 532 -7.77 12.39 -29.92
CA GLY A 532 -9.11 12.76 -30.39
C GLY A 532 -9.17 14.07 -31.14
N SER A 533 -8.26 14.29 -32.10
CA SER A 533 -8.53 15.10 -33.30
C SER A 533 -7.36 15.08 -34.29
N SER A 534 -7.49 14.27 -35.33
CA SER A 534 -6.73 14.36 -36.59
C SER A 534 -7.17 15.57 -37.43
N GLY A 535 -7.47 16.70 -36.78
CA GLY A 535 -7.87 17.95 -37.42
C GLY A 535 -6.65 18.73 -37.88
N SER A 536 -6.37 18.69 -39.19
CA SER A 536 -5.32 19.46 -39.85
C SER A 536 -5.69 20.95 -39.97
N GLY A 537 -5.65 21.66 -38.84
CA GLY A 537 -5.85 23.12 -38.78
C GLY A 537 -4.53 23.87 -38.54
N PRO A 538 -4.05 24.70 -39.48
CA PRO A 538 -2.83 25.49 -39.32
C PRO A 538 -3.14 26.81 -38.56
N PHE A 539 -3.51 26.71 -37.29
CA PHE A 539 -3.65 27.86 -36.39
C PHE A 539 -2.99 27.61 -35.04
N GLU A 540 -2.31 28.64 -34.56
CA GLU A 540 -1.43 28.72 -33.39
C GLU A 540 -1.76 27.75 -32.24
N ARG A 541 -1.09 26.59 -32.21
CA ARG A 541 -0.89 25.83 -30.98
C ARG A 541 0.11 26.57 -30.08
N ARG A 542 -0.32 27.68 -29.49
CA ARG A 542 0.36 28.23 -28.30
C ARG A 542 0.27 27.17 -27.21
N HIS A 543 1.38 26.46 -27.00
CA HIS A 543 1.56 25.48 -25.94
C HIS A 543 1.50 26.19 -24.57
N VAL A 544 0.28 26.48 -24.12
CA VAL A 544 -0.04 26.88 -22.76
C VAL A 544 -0.81 25.74 -22.09
N PHE A 545 -0.23 24.53 -22.18
CA PHE A 545 -0.29 23.61 -21.04
C PHE A 545 0.56 24.23 -19.93
N LYS A 546 0.07 25.34 -19.36
CA LYS A 546 0.57 25.83 -18.09
C LYS A 546 0.01 24.88 -17.04
N ILE A 547 0.75 23.79 -16.87
CA ILE A 547 0.68 22.90 -15.71
C ILE A 547 0.96 23.82 -14.51
N MET A 548 -0.10 24.42 -13.97
CA MET A 548 -0.11 24.88 -12.59
C MET A 548 -0.70 23.68 -11.86
N GLU A 549 0.18 22.90 -11.23
CA GLU A 549 0.48 23.09 -9.81
C GLU A 549 -0.82 22.83 -9.01
N TYR A 550 -0.91 21.80 -8.19
CA TYR A 550 0.15 21.20 -7.36
C TYR A 550 -0.03 19.68 -7.32
N GLU A 551 1.09 18.97 -7.37
CA GLU A 551 1.20 17.52 -7.57
C GLU A 551 1.49 16.86 -6.21
N ILE A 552 0.52 16.11 -5.66
CA ILE A 552 0.78 15.27 -4.48
C ILE A 552 1.46 13.99 -4.98
N ASP A 553 2.76 14.09 -5.26
CA ASP A 553 3.58 12.96 -5.70
C ASP A 553 3.98 12.09 -4.50
N VAL A 554 3.06 11.23 -4.04
CA VAL A 554 3.43 10.12 -3.16
C VAL A 554 3.81 8.94 -4.05
N ASP A 555 5.05 8.96 -4.54
CA ASP A 555 5.65 7.81 -5.19
C ASP A 555 5.73 6.66 -4.17
N CYS A 556 4.82 5.70 -4.33
CA CYS A 556 4.78 4.44 -3.60
C CYS A 556 5.32 3.32 -4.51
N PRO A 557 6.65 3.18 -4.68
CA PRO A 557 7.23 2.13 -5.49
C PRO A 557 6.85 0.75 -4.92
N GLY A 558 6.01 0.01 -5.65
CA GLY A 558 5.51 -1.30 -5.22
C GLY A 558 4.09 -1.32 -4.64
N GLY A 559 3.16 -0.54 -5.22
CA GLY A 559 1.73 -0.56 -4.84
C GLY A 559 1.11 -1.96 -4.74
N ASP A 560 1.39 -2.86 -5.69
CA ASP A 560 0.94 -4.27 -5.66
C ASP A 560 1.63 -5.16 -4.61
N SER A 561 2.49 -4.60 -3.76
CA SER A 561 3.34 -5.31 -2.78
C SER A 561 3.30 -4.66 -1.40
N GLY A 562 2.17 -4.05 -1.00
CA GLY A 562 2.01 -3.45 0.33
C GLY A 562 2.78 -2.15 0.51
N ALA A 563 3.03 -1.43 -0.59
CA ALA A 563 4.02 -0.33 -0.66
C ALA A 563 5.44 -0.74 -0.21
N LEU A 564 5.77 -2.04 -0.28
CA LEU A 564 7.14 -2.52 -0.14
C LEU A 564 7.88 -2.38 -1.47
N TYR A 565 9.15 -1.99 -1.39
CA TYR A 565 10.01 -1.86 -2.54
C TYR A 565 10.22 -3.21 -3.27
N ASP A 566 9.53 -3.39 -4.40
CA ASP A 566 9.69 -4.55 -5.28
C ASP A 566 9.95 -4.14 -6.74
N PRO A 567 11.18 -3.71 -7.08
CA PRO A 567 11.53 -3.18 -8.41
C PRO A 567 11.47 -4.25 -9.52
N THR A 568 11.19 -5.50 -9.17
CA THR A 568 11.11 -6.65 -10.08
C THR A 568 9.68 -7.13 -10.32
N GLY A 569 8.73 -6.69 -9.50
CA GLY A 569 7.38 -7.27 -9.43
C GLY A 569 7.34 -8.72 -8.93
N SER A 570 8.43 -9.25 -8.36
CA SER A 570 8.59 -10.65 -7.95
C SER A 570 7.52 -11.20 -7.01
N LEU A 571 6.97 -10.38 -6.11
CA LEU A 571 5.88 -10.78 -5.22
C LEU A 571 4.55 -10.85 -5.98
N SER A 572 4.28 -9.88 -6.86
CA SER A 572 3.11 -9.88 -7.74
C SER A 572 3.15 -11.05 -8.73
N ASP A 573 4.33 -11.33 -9.31
CA ASP A 573 4.61 -12.49 -10.18
C ASP A 573 4.33 -13.81 -9.45
N LEU A 574 4.79 -13.96 -8.19
CA LEU A 574 4.53 -15.14 -7.36
C LEU A 574 3.03 -15.32 -7.08
N LEU A 575 2.35 -14.27 -6.62
CA LEU A 575 0.92 -14.34 -6.32
C LEU A 575 0.10 -14.66 -7.57
N LYS A 576 0.40 -14.03 -8.70
CA LYS A 576 -0.23 -14.35 -9.98
C LYS A 576 0.01 -15.81 -10.39
N MET A 577 1.23 -16.32 -10.23
CA MET A 577 1.55 -17.72 -10.52
C MET A 577 0.76 -18.69 -9.64
N LEU A 578 0.62 -18.41 -8.33
CA LEU A 578 -0.17 -19.23 -7.42
C LEU A 578 -1.68 -19.17 -7.73
N GLU A 579 -2.19 -17.99 -8.12
CA GLU A 579 -3.56 -17.79 -8.59
C GLU A 579 -3.84 -18.66 -9.83
N GLU A 580 -3.02 -18.52 -10.89
CA GLU A 580 -3.13 -19.33 -12.12
C GLU A 580 -3.07 -20.84 -11.80
N CYS A 581 -2.16 -21.27 -10.91
CA CYS A 581 -2.05 -22.68 -10.51
C CYS A 581 -3.28 -23.17 -9.74
N GLY A 582 -3.85 -22.35 -8.84
CA GLY A 582 -5.04 -22.70 -8.07
C GLY A 582 -6.26 -22.90 -8.95
N GLU A 583 -6.45 -22.04 -9.96
CA GLU A 583 -7.53 -22.19 -10.94
C GLU A 583 -7.38 -23.49 -11.74
N ARG A 584 -6.14 -23.81 -12.18
CA ARG A 584 -5.87 -25.05 -12.90
C ARG A 584 -6.11 -26.30 -12.05
N ILE A 585 -5.72 -26.28 -10.77
CA ILE A 585 -5.97 -27.39 -9.84
C ILE A 585 -7.48 -27.60 -9.68
N ALA A 586 -8.24 -26.55 -9.35
CA ALA A 586 -9.69 -26.60 -9.21
C ALA A 586 -10.40 -27.14 -10.48
N LEU A 587 -9.98 -26.70 -11.68
CA LEU A 587 -10.54 -27.16 -12.96
C LEU A 587 -10.16 -28.60 -13.34
N SER A 588 -9.05 -29.12 -12.81
CA SER A 588 -8.55 -30.46 -13.13
C SER A 588 -9.11 -31.57 -12.23
N GLY A 589 -9.72 -31.22 -11.10
CA GLY A 589 -10.19 -32.18 -10.10
C GLY A 589 -9.06 -32.96 -9.40
N ILE A 590 -7.80 -32.51 -9.51
CA ILE A 590 -6.66 -33.13 -8.84
C ILE A 590 -6.69 -32.76 -7.36
N ASN A 591 -6.86 -33.77 -6.49
CA ASN A 591 -6.81 -33.60 -5.05
C ASN A 591 -5.39 -33.84 -4.52
N PHE A 592 -4.89 -32.91 -3.71
CA PHE A 592 -3.59 -33.01 -3.05
C PHE A 592 -3.77 -33.30 -1.56
N ARG A 593 -2.92 -34.16 -1.00
CA ARG A 593 -2.91 -34.49 0.45
C ARG A 593 -1.76 -33.87 1.22
N HIS A 594 -0.71 -33.45 0.52
CA HIS A 594 0.53 -32.92 1.10
C HIS A 594 1.29 -32.09 0.06
N PHE A 595 2.12 -31.16 0.52
CA PHE A 595 2.96 -30.31 -0.33
C PHE A 595 4.40 -30.27 0.20
N ASP A 596 5.38 -30.33 -0.71
CA ASP A 596 6.80 -30.10 -0.43
C ASP A 596 7.24 -28.81 -1.16
N ALA A 597 7.94 -27.89 -0.47
CA ALA A 597 8.52 -26.68 -1.07
C ALA A 597 10.07 -26.72 -1.04
N PRO A 598 10.72 -27.68 -1.74
CA PRO A 598 12.14 -27.98 -1.58
C PRO A 598 13.10 -26.86 -2.03
N SER A 599 12.59 -25.77 -2.61
CA SER A 599 13.29 -24.49 -2.74
C SER A 599 12.26 -23.37 -2.95
N PRO A 600 12.64 -22.08 -2.82
CA PRO A 600 11.70 -20.96 -3.05
C PRO A 600 11.08 -20.97 -4.46
N TYR A 601 11.75 -21.65 -5.40
CA TYR A 601 11.38 -21.73 -6.81
C TYR A 601 10.74 -23.07 -7.19
N MET A 602 10.39 -23.94 -6.24
CA MET A 602 9.79 -25.24 -6.53
C MET A 602 8.70 -25.59 -5.52
N LEU A 603 7.48 -25.84 -6.02
CA LEU A 603 6.39 -26.40 -5.24
C LEU A 603 5.96 -27.74 -5.84
N LEU A 604 5.96 -28.78 -5.01
CA LEU A 604 5.53 -30.13 -5.34
C LEU A 604 4.26 -30.45 -4.54
N GLY A 605 3.22 -30.95 -5.19
CA GLY A 605 2.05 -31.51 -4.54
C GLY A 605 2.09 -33.05 -4.61
N LYS A 606 1.69 -33.73 -3.53
CA LYS A 606 1.45 -35.17 -3.51
C LYS A 606 -0.04 -35.46 -3.62
N THR A 607 -0.45 -36.18 -4.67
CA THR A 607 -1.86 -36.51 -4.93
C THR A 607 -2.41 -37.49 -3.88
N ASP A 608 -3.73 -37.68 -3.88
CA ASP A 608 -4.41 -38.72 -3.11
C ASP A 608 -3.91 -40.16 -3.42
N ARG A 609 -3.49 -40.41 -4.67
CA ARG A 609 -2.81 -41.63 -5.14
C ARG A 609 -1.35 -41.73 -4.71
N GLY A 610 -0.80 -40.67 -4.12
CA GLY A 610 0.59 -40.61 -3.68
C GLY A 610 1.61 -40.21 -4.75
N GLU A 611 1.15 -39.88 -5.97
CA GLU A 611 1.99 -39.39 -7.06
C GLU A 611 2.52 -37.99 -6.71
N LYS A 612 3.78 -37.68 -7.04
CA LYS A 612 4.35 -36.34 -6.87
C LYS A 612 4.22 -35.54 -8.17
N LEU A 613 3.48 -34.44 -8.15
CA LEU A 613 3.35 -33.52 -9.28
C LEU A 613 4.03 -32.19 -8.95
N THR A 614 4.84 -31.68 -9.86
CA THR A 614 5.37 -30.31 -9.77
C THR A 614 4.29 -29.31 -10.19
N ILE A 615 4.02 -28.33 -9.33
CA ILE A 615 3.01 -27.27 -9.54
C ILE A 615 3.66 -26.05 -10.19
N TYR A 616 4.82 -25.63 -9.67
CA TYR A 616 5.73 -24.73 -10.36
C TYR A 616 7.19 -25.11 -10.11
N THR A 617 8.08 -24.79 -11.05
CA THR A 617 9.54 -24.94 -10.92
C THR A 617 10.31 -24.00 -11.86
N TYR A 618 11.63 -23.86 -11.69
CA TYR A 618 12.54 -23.41 -12.75
C TYR A 618 13.07 -24.58 -13.57
N CYS A 619 13.54 -24.31 -14.80
CA CYS A 619 14.14 -25.31 -15.66
C CYS A 619 15.63 -25.54 -15.33
N GLY A 620 15.94 -26.65 -14.65
CA GLY A 620 17.32 -27.13 -14.45
C GLY A 620 17.98 -27.76 -15.69
N GLY A 621 17.42 -27.57 -16.88
CA GLY A 621 17.95 -28.13 -18.13
C GLY A 621 19.13 -27.33 -18.71
N LYS A 622 19.58 -27.72 -19.90
CA LYS A 622 20.54 -26.95 -20.70
C LYS A 622 19.92 -26.50 -22.02
N SER A 623 20.24 -25.29 -22.47
CA SER A 623 19.89 -24.78 -23.80
C SER A 623 20.64 -25.54 -24.91
N LYS A 624 20.27 -25.31 -26.17
CA LYS A 624 21.04 -25.76 -27.35
C LYS A 624 22.52 -25.39 -27.24
N SER A 625 22.81 -24.16 -26.79
CA SER A 625 24.14 -23.60 -26.56
C SER A 625 24.88 -24.13 -25.32
N GLY A 626 24.36 -25.15 -24.63
CA GLY A 626 25.04 -25.83 -23.51
C GLY A 626 24.99 -25.09 -22.16
N PHE A 627 24.59 -23.82 -22.13
CA PHE A 627 24.32 -23.07 -20.90
C PHE A 627 23.11 -23.63 -20.15
N ARG A 628 22.96 -23.32 -18.85
CA ARG A 628 21.73 -23.63 -18.12
C ARG A 628 20.54 -22.92 -18.80
N CYS A 629 19.41 -23.61 -18.88
CA CYS A 629 18.20 -23.09 -19.49
C CYS A 629 17.58 -21.98 -18.61
N ASP A 630 17.47 -22.24 -17.30
CA ASP A 630 16.97 -21.32 -16.27
C ASP A 630 15.61 -20.66 -16.60
N ASN A 631 14.84 -21.23 -17.55
CA ASN A 631 13.49 -20.78 -17.88
C ASN A 631 12.58 -20.93 -16.65
N PHE A 632 12.01 -19.81 -16.20
CA PHE A 632 11.14 -19.70 -15.04
C PHE A 632 10.08 -18.61 -15.28
N PRO A 633 8.82 -18.81 -14.87
CA PRO A 633 8.30 -20.00 -14.20
C PRO A 633 7.82 -21.08 -15.17
N LEU A 634 8.24 -22.33 -14.95
CA LEU A 634 7.47 -23.48 -15.42
C LEU A 634 6.28 -23.66 -14.46
N THR A 635 5.06 -23.70 -14.97
CA THR A 635 3.83 -23.88 -14.18
C THR A 635 2.95 -25.00 -14.75
N LEU A 636 2.17 -25.66 -13.88
CA LEU A 636 1.12 -26.65 -14.18
C LEU A 636 0.07 -26.17 -15.21
N VAL A 637 -0.04 -24.85 -15.36
CA VAL A 637 -0.97 -24.17 -16.27
C VAL A 637 -0.43 -24.16 -17.70
N LYS A 638 0.87 -23.87 -17.85
CA LYS A 638 1.53 -23.59 -19.13
C LYS A 638 2.36 -24.78 -19.64
N HIS A 639 2.67 -25.74 -18.78
CA HIS A 639 3.58 -26.85 -19.07
C HIS A 639 2.97 -28.18 -18.60
N PRO A 640 3.02 -29.24 -19.42
CA PRO A 640 2.54 -30.55 -19.00
C PRO A 640 3.53 -31.18 -17.99
N ASN A 641 2.99 -31.91 -17.01
CA ASN A 641 3.80 -32.82 -16.19
C ASN A 641 4.19 -34.04 -17.03
N CYS A 642 5.45 -34.47 -16.90
CA CYS A 642 5.91 -35.73 -17.45
C CYS A 642 5.22 -36.90 -16.74
N GLN A 643 4.52 -37.75 -17.49
CA GLN A 643 3.77 -38.90 -16.96
C GLN A 643 4.65 -39.88 -16.15
N THR A 644 5.95 -39.98 -16.46
CA THR A 644 6.88 -40.91 -15.77
C THR A 644 7.48 -40.34 -14.48
N CYS A 645 7.81 -39.04 -14.43
CA CYS A 645 8.54 -38.46 -13.30
C CYS A 645 7.79 -37.34 -12.56
N GLY A 646 6.57 -37.00 -12.99
CA GLY A 646 5.70 -35.99 -12.37
C GLY A 646 6.18 -34.54 -12.48
N ARG A 647 7.38 -34.29 -13.00
CA ARG A 647 7.95 -32.94 -13.15
C ARG A 647 7.47 -32.25 -14.43
N LEU A 648 7.32 -30.93 -14.38
CA LEU A 648 6.96 -30.11 -15.53
C LEU A 648 8.00 -30.22 -16.65
N VAL A 649 7.53 -30.27 -17.91
CA VAL A 649 8.37 -30.32 -19.10
C VAL A 649 8.60 -28.91 -19.62
N CYS A 650 9.86 -28.47 -19.66
CA CYS A 650 10.24 -27.18 -20.24
C CYS A 650 10.01 -27.16 -21.76
N ASN A 651 9.28 -26.18 -22.25
CA ASN A 651 9.03 -25.97 -23.68
C ASN A 651 10.30 -25.55 -24.46
N GLU A 652 11.24 -24.83 -23.85
CA GLU A 652 12.49 -24.41 -24.54
C GLU A 652 13.51 -25.53 -24.78
N CYS A 653 13.51 -26.60 -23.97
CA CYS A 653 14.57 -27.62 -24.04
C CYS A 653 14.14 -29.07 -23.76
N GLY A 654 12.83 -29.34 -23.59
CA GLY A 654 12.28 -30.67 -23.32
C GLY A 654 12.60 -31.27 -21.94
N TYR A 655 13.41 -30.57 -21.13
CA TYR A 655 13.87 -31.04 -19.82
C TYR A 655 12.74 -31.13 -18.79
N CYS A 656 12.77 -32.19 -17.97
CA CYS A 656 11.96 -32.31 -16.76
C CYS A 656 12.77 -32.84 -15.55
N SER A 657 13.66 -33.82 -15.78
CA SER A 657 14.56 -34.38 -14.77
C SER A 657 15.78 -35.02 -15.43
N GLU A 658 16.92 -35.04 -14.75
CA GLU A 658 18.13 -35.76 -15.19
C GLU A 658 17.90 -37.27 -15.36
N ARG A 659 17.16 -37.88 -14.42
CA ARG A 659 16.94 -39.34 -14.35
C ARG A 659 15.65 -39.83 -15.00
N CYS A 660 15.06 -39.07 -15.93
CA CYS A 660 13.80 -39.44 -16.57
C CYS A 660 14.06 -40.02 -17.97
N GLU A 661 13.72 -41.30 -18.19
CA GLU A 661 13.92 -41.97 -19.48
C GLU A 661 13.15 -41.29 -20.64
N GLU A 662 11.91 -40.88 -20.40
CA GLU A 662 11.08 -40.13 -21.38
C GLU A 662 11.71 -38.80 -21.82
N ARG A 663 12.70 -38.27 -21.09
CA ARG A 663 13.44 -37.08 -21.54
C ARG A 663 14.21 -37.36 -22.83
N PHE A 664 14.78 -38.57 -22.99
CA PHE A 664 15.59 -38.94 -24.15
C PHE A 664 14.73 -39.29 -25.38
N LYS A 665 13.45 -39.61 -25.19
CA LYS A 665 12.49 -39.88 -26.28
C LYS A 665 11.89 -38.60 -26.87
N ARG A 666 11.90 -37.48 -26.13
CA ARG A 666 11.48 -36.18 -26.65
C ARG A 666 12.59 -35.61 -27.53
N LYS A 667 12.35 -35.55 -28.84
CA LYS A 667 13.01 -34.56 -29.70
C LYS A 667 12.83 -33.18 -29.08
N ARG A 668 13.83 -32.29 -29.19
CA ARG A 668 13.61 -30.88 -28.88
C ARG A 668 12.67 -30.31 -29.95
N PRO A 669 11.82 -29.33 -29.63
CA PRO A 669 10.87 -28.76 -30.60
C PRO A 669 11.51 -28.25 -31.90
N ASP A 670 12.79 -27.90 -31.83
CA ASP A 670 13.58 -27.39 -32.95
C ASP A 670 14.48 -28.45 -33.62
N ASP A 671 14.50 -29.71 -33.17
CA ASP A 671 15.31 -30.77 -33.81
C ASP A 671 14.66 -31.27 -35.13
N ASP A 672 13.50 -30.72 -35.48
CA ASP A 672 12.71 -30.96 -36.71
C ASP A 672 12.65 -29.71 -37.63
N ALA A 673 13.54 -28.73 -37.42
CA ALA A 673 13.55 -27.44 -38.13
C ALA A 673 14.78 -27.22 -39.04
N ASP A 674 15.65 -28.23 -39.16
CA ASP A 674 16.74 -28.35 -40.15
C ASP A 674 16.39 -29.45 -41.17
#